data_AF-A0A7Y5K8Z0-F1
#
_entry.id   AF-A0A7Y5K8Z0-F1
#
_cell.length_a   1.000
_cell.length_b   1.000
_cell.length_c   1.000
_cell.angle_alpha   90.00
_cell.angle_beta   90.00
_cell.angle_gamma   90.00
#
_symmetry.space_group_name_H-M   'P 1'
#
loop_
_entity.id
_entity.type
_entity.pdbx_description
1 polymer ?
#
loop_
_entity_poly.entity_id
_entity_poly.type
_entity_poly.pdbx_seq_one_letter_code
_entity_poly.pdbx_strand_id
1 'polypeptide(L)'
;MREYFLANLFMLCFALATLFFALAACAQEKKEKKEKKEKKQTQAAATITISTYTPPPQSPLARKVHPRLFFAPEDLPELRQRLKTLYSTEFQRYINELDKHFDDAPEQRERGLPFFDAKNYAFLYLIDPATMRGFSFGHRRDEYGRKAIEIAMFVKRETRGDRHSSANLQGENGGYHNLALAVAYDWTFPLLSLEEKCALADAMIRMYDNRDSETNPGEYEKLSNQVTGYIHSGCAGALAMWGDELGPTYSAKAQEMLNYFNAVFLQRSLETGDKLFEGPGWSEGASYYMLGITNVSFMAGAASSALGENLFYKYDFLRHNALYIFYNTLPLKLRDKYWLSRHDTNSLDDVNNHNFSRILQIAAGALRKNDPVMAGVAQWMLTIGGYGLQVEDYKYYDPRIDDLFFNFLWGSKDVSPLSPEAADLPLTYKLGLGEIVMKSSFNKETSTHIIFWAPRIWYSPHAHLDQSSFTIYKHGSLALDAGNSKNADDLPRGSASREAIFHNILGLYNPDEPEEADEPNFMSFSFRPDKSAEYWKDEAFQPGGRSVIGELKAFESGEDYDFIDYDYSRSYTGDEKESKARSAVRRFVYLRGPENREFVVIHDLVDSQFEKRWLLHTAFEPQINNDQIIVTNNFENVAHGRMLVKSLLPAQKEIVKLGGEGQWFVDANGKLIRSRGPYLDWGAYWTGSWRAEIRTQAGEYLTVMQIGDSRVLQSMSPVMKIESATCSGALIDNRRVVIFNKKTTAQSTLSYQINSTQSVAHVIGGMTPNTFMKIRKNGAPHLNVKTSSHGVLSFTDSPGGSVKYEIGVN
;
A
#
# COMPACT_ATOMS: atom_id res chain seq x y z
N MET A 1 -44.26 48.98 -22.10
CA MET A 1 -44.60 47.59 -21.75
C MET A 1 -44.40 46.59 -22.89
N ARG A 2 -44.80 46.88 -24.14
CA ARG A 2 -44.61 45.95 -25.28
C ARG A 2 -43.15 45.64 -25.65
N GLU A 3 -42.25 46.62 -25.57
CA GLU A 3 -40.83 46.43 -25.91
C GLU A 3 -40.05 45.61 -24.87
N TYR A 4 -40.38 45.72 -23.58
CA TYR A 4 -39.81 44.91 -22.51
C TYR A 4 -40.24 43.43 -22.60
N PHE A 5 -41.44 43.15 -23.11
CA PHE A 5 -41.93 41.78 -23.28
C PHE A 5 -41.23 41.08 -24.46
N LEU A 6 -40.98 41.81 -25.55
CA LEU A 6 -40.24 41.30 -26.72
C LEU A 6 -38.76 41.04 -26.40
N ALA A 7 -38.10 41.90 -25.62
CA ALA A 7 -36.71 41.69 -25.21
C ALA A 7 -36.53 40.46 -24.29
N ASN A 8 -37.44 40.27 -23.33
CA ASN A 8 -37.43 39.10 -22.45
C ASN A 8 -37.78 37.80 -23.19
N LEU A 9 -38.67 37.85 -24.18
CA LEU A 9 -38.98 36.69 -25.03
C LEU A 9 -37.76 36.31 -25.89
N PHE A 10 -37.02 37.29 -26.40
CA PHE A 10 -35.79 37.05 -27.15
C PHE A 10 -34.68 36.43 -26.29
N MET A 11 -34.47 36.94 -25.06
CA MET A 11 -33.52 36.33 -24.12
C MET A 11 -33.91 34.90 -23.73
N LEU A 12 -35.20 34.64 -23.51
CA LEU A 12 -35.68 33.30 -23.17
C LEU A 12 -35.49 32.31 -24.33
N CYS A 13 -35.77 32.74 -25.56
CA CYS A 13 -35.51 31.94 -26.76
C CYS A 13 -34.00 31.68 -26.95
N PHE A 14 -33.14 32.65 -26.67
CA PHE A 14 -31.68 32.49 -26.77
C PHE A 14 -31.13 31.54 -25.69
N ALA A 15 -31.65 31.61 -24.47
CA ALA A 15 -31.32 30.71 -23.36
C ALA A 15 -31.79 29.27 -23.63
N LEU A 16 -32.99 29.09 -24.20
CA LEU A 16 -33.50 27.78 -24.61
C LEU A 16 -32.69 27.18 -25.76
N ALA A 17 -32.26 27.99 -26.72
CA ALA A 17 -31.40 27.56 -27.82
C ALA A 17 -30.02 27.11 -27.31
N THR A 18 -29.40 27.87 -26.40
CA THR A 18 -28.10 27.49 -25.80
C THR A 18 -28.20 26.22 -24.95
N LEU A 19 -29.30 26.03 -24.22
CA LEU A 19 -29.57 24.79 -23.48
C LEU A 19 -29.74 23.59 -24.42
N PHE A 20 -30.42 23.78 -25.56
CA PHE A 20 -30.58 22.74 -26.58
C PHE A 20 -29.24 22.35 -27.23
N PHE A 21 -28.37 23.33 -27.53
CA PHE A 21 -27.03 23.06 -28.05
C PHE A 21 -26.14 22.34 -27.02
N ALA A 22 -26.23 22.70 -25.73
CA ALA A 22 -25.50 22.01 -24.67
C ALA A 22 -25.97 20.56 -24.48
N LEU A 23 -27.28 20.30 -24.55
CA LEU A 23 -27.85 18.95 -24.49
C LEU A 23 -27.47 18.11 -25.72
N ALA A 24 -27.46 18.70 -26.92
CA ALA A 24 -27.04 18.03 -28.14
C ALA A 24 -25.54 17.69 -28.13
N ALA A 25 -24.69 18.61 -27.66
CA ALA A 25 -23.26 18.36 -27.47
C ALA A 25 -23.00 17.24 -26.45
N CYS A 26 -23.73 17.24 -25.32
CA CYS A 26 -23.64 16.18 -24.31
C CYS A 26 -24.11 14.81 -24.84
N ALA A 27 -25.15 14.79 -25.67
CA ALA A 27 -25.63 13.57 -26.32
C ALA A 27 -24.62 13.04 -27.36
N GLN A 28 -23.98 13.93 -28.11
CA GLN A 28 -22.96 13.58 -29.09
C GLN A 28 -21.67 13.08 -28.42
N GLU A 29 -21.25 13.70 -27.31
CA GLU A 29 -20.12 13.24 -26.51
C GLU A 29 -20.39 11.86 -25.88
N LYS A 30 -21.63 11.59 -25.42
CA LYS A 30 -22.05 10.26 -24.96
C LYS A 30 -22.05 9.23 -26.10
N LYS A 31 -22.48 9.62 -27.30
CA LYS A 31 -22.47 8.75 -28.48
C LYS A 31 -21.05 8.44 -28.95
N GLU A 32 -20.16 9.43 -28.99
CA GLU A 32 -18.74 9.23 -29.31
C GLU A 32 -18.00 8.40 -28.26
N LYS A 33 -18.32 8.58 -26.96
CA LYS A 33 -17.82 7.70 -25.88
C LYS A 33 -18.33 6.27 -26.05
N LYS A 34 -19.58 6.07 -26.46
CA LYS A 34 -20.16 4.75 -26.74
C LYS A 34 -19.55 4.09 -27.98
N GLU A 35 -19.39 4.83 -29.07
CA GLU A 35 -18.75 4.36 -30.31
C GLU A 35 -17.24 4.11 -30.13
N LYS A 36 -16.54 4.89 -29.28
CA LYS A 36 -15.16 4.57 -28.88
C LYS A 36 -15.07 3.33 -27.99
N LYS A 37 -16.10 3.06 -27.17
CA LYS A 37 -16.19 1.84 -26.34
C LYS A 37 -16.47 0.61 -27.21
N GLU A 38 -17.35 0.73 -28.21
CA GLU A 38 -17.66 -0.32 -29.19
C GLU A 38 -16.50 -0.57 -30.17
N LYS A 39 -15.79 0.47 -30.64
CA LYS A 39 -14.58 0.31 -31.48
C LYS A 39 -13.37 -0.26 -30.72
N LYS A 40 -13.31 -0.12 -29.40
CA LYS A 40 -12.28 -0.78 -28.55
C LYS A 40 -12.52 -2.29 -28.39
N GLN A 41 -13.71 -2.81 -28.70
CA GLN A 41 -14.07 -4.22 -28.56
C GLN A 41 -13.75 -5.09 -29.79
N THR A 42 -13.20 -4.53 -30.88
CA THR A 42 -12.96 -5.27 -32.14
C THR A 42 -11.49 -5.64 -32.42
N GLN A 43 -10.69 -5.90 -31.38
CA GLN A 43 -9.51 -6.77 -31.51
C GLN A 43 -9.80 -8.03 -30.70
N ALA A 44 -9.87 -9.19 -31.36
CA ALA A 44 -10.05 -10.46 -30.68
C ALA A 44 -8.90 -10.66 -29.67
N ALA A 45 -9.19 -10.51 -28.38
CA ALA A 45 -8.26 -10.85 -27.33
C ALA A 45 -7.88 -12.33 -27.48
N ALA A 46 -6.59 -12.64 -27.37
CA ALA A 46 -6.13 -14.02 -27.38
C ALA A 46 -6.90 -14.81 -26.30
N THR A 47 -7.51 -15.92 -26.68
CA THR A 47 -8.28 -16.75 -25.74
C THR A 47 -7.30 -17.39 -24.76
N ILE A 48 -7.24 -16.87 -23.53
CA ILE A 48 -6.43 -17.46 -22.46
C ILE A 48 -7.02 -18.82 -22.09
N THR A 49 -6.18 -19.86 -22.12
CA THR A 49 -6.61 -21.22 -21.76
C THR A 49 -6.59 -21.37 -20.25
N ILE A 50 -7.77 -21.45 -19.64
CA ILE A 50 -7.92 -21.68 -18.20
C ILE A 50 -7.81 -23.18 -17.91
N SER A 51 -6.80 -23.59 -17.15
CA SER A 51 -6.59 -24.97 -16.74
C SER A 51 -7.72 -25.48 -15.83
N THR A 52 -8.02 -26.77 -15.91
CA THR A 52 -8.96 -27.41 -14.97
C THR A 52 -8.35 -27.46 -13.57
N TYR A 53 -9.07 -26.93 -12.58
CA TYR A 53 -8.66 -26.96 -11.18
C TYR A 53 -9.29 -28.14 -10.45
N THR A 54 -8.47 -28.86 -9.68
CA THR A 54 -8.90 -29.94 -8.80
C THR A 54 -8.63 -29.51 -7.35
N PRO A 55 -9.65 -29.46 -6.47
CA PRO A 55 -9.45 -29.12 -5.07
C PRO A 55 -8.50 -30.10 -4.34
N PRO A 56 -7.78 -29.67 -3.29
CA PRO A 56 -6.93 -30.56 -2.51
C PRO A 56 -7.73 -31.78 -1.99
N PRO A 57 -7.27 -33.03 -2.14
CA PRO A 57 -8.10 -34.22 -1.91
C PRO A 57 -8.76 -34.34 -0.53
N GLN A 58 -8.13 -33.78 0.51
CA GLN A 58 -8.65 -33.82 1.89
C GLN A 58 -9.45 -32.56 2.29
N SER A 59 -9.50 -31.57 1.39
CA SER A 59 -10.24 -30.33 1.64
C SER A 59 -11.73 -30.58 1.85
N PRO A 60 -12.43 -29.79 2.67
CA PRO A 60 -13.89 -29.83 2.77
C PRO A 60 -14.59 -29.77 1.40
N LEU A 61 -14.05 -28.97 0.47
CA LEU A 61 -14.54 -28.88 -0.91
C LEU A 61 -14.46 -30.22 -1.65
N ALA A 62 -13.29 -30.88 -1.65
CA ALA A 62 -13.11 -32.20 -2.28
C ALA A 62 -13.96 -33.30 -1.64
N ARG A 63 -14.12 -33.24 -0.31
CA ARG A 63 -14.96 -34.18 0.45
C ARG A 63 -16.47 -33.91 0.28
N LYS A 64 -16.86 -32.82 -0.39
CA LYS A 64 -18.27 -32.42 -0.59
C LYS A 64 -19.02 -32.22 0.73
N VAL A 65 -18.33 -31.64 1.72
CA VAL A 65 -18.87 -31.42 3.06
C VAL A 65 -19.34 -29.97 3.19
N HIS A 66 -20.48 -29.78 3.87
CA HIS A 66 -21.03 -28.48 4.21
C HIS A 66 -21.21 -28.36 5.74
N PRO A 67 -21.05 -27.16 6.33
CA PRO A 67 -20.53 -25.94 5.69
C PRO A 67 -19.07 -26.11 5.28
N ARG A 68 -18.61 -25.32 4.32
CA ARG A 68 -17.20 -25.25 3.88
C ARG A 68 -16.72 -23.82 3.64
N LEU A 69 -17.59 -22.82 3.67
CA LEU A 69 -17.21 -21.42 3.60
C LEU A 69 -17.06 -20.85 5.02
N PHE A 70 -15.88 -20.31 5.32
CA PHE A 70 -15.44 -19.75 6.61
C PHE A 70 -15.32 -20.74 7.79
N PHE A 71 -16.04 -21.86 7.72
CA PHE A 71 -15.98 -22.93 8.70
C PHE A 71 -16.19 -24.28 8.00
N ALA A 72 -15.59 -25.33 8.53
CA ALA A 72 -15.99 -26.72 8.30
C ALA A 72 -16.78 -27.26 9.53
N PRO A 73 -17.50 -28.39 9.44
CA PRO A 73 -18.23 -28.94 10.59
C PRO A 73 -17.37 -29.13 11.84
N GLU A 74 -16.11 -29.48 11.65
CA GLU A 74 -15.11 -29.66 12.69
C GLU A 74 -14.77 -28.37 13.47
N ASP A 75 -15.01 -27.18 12.89
CA ASP A 75 -14.74 -25.89 13.55
C ASP A 75 -15.89 -25.42 14.46
N LEU A 76 -17.11 -25.91 14.21
CA LEU A 76 -18.32 -25.43 14.90
C LEU A 76 -18.29 -25.63 16.43
N PRO A 77 -17.76 -26.75 17.00
CA PRO A 77 -17.67 -26.91 18.44
C PRO A 77 -16.80 -25.84 19.12
N GLU A 78 -15.64 -25.51 18.55
CA GLU A 78 -14.77 -24.46 19.07
C GLU A 78 -15.45 -23.10 18.97
N LEU A 79 -16.08 -22.80 17.83
CA LEU A 79 -16.80 -21.54 17.64
C LEU A 79 -17.90 -21.35 18.68
N ARG A 80 -18.75 -22.36 18.90
CA ARG A 80 -19.81 -22.34 19.93
C ARG A 80 -19.24 -22.10 21.33
N GLN A 81 -18.09 -22.70 21.64
CA GLN A 81 -17.43 -22.48 22.92
C GLN A 81 -16.95 -21.02 23.05
N ARG A 82 -16.32 -20.47 22.01
CA ARG A 82 -15.87 -19.07 22.00
C ARG A 82 -17.03 -18.09 22.13
N LEU A 83 -18.17 -18.36 21.48
CA LEU A 83 -19.40 -17.57 21.66
C LEU A 83 -19.88 -17.58 23.12
N LYS A 84 -19.85 -18.73 23.80
CA LYS A 84 -20.24 -18.85 25.22
C LYS A 84 -19.30 -18.15 26.18
N THR A 85 -17.99 -18.19 25.91
CA THR A 85 -16.98 -17.76 26.90
C THR A 85 -16.40 -16.38 26.64
N LEU A 86 -16.22 -16.00 25.38
CA LEU A 86 -15.53 -14.76 25.01
C LEU A 86 -16.50 -13.69 24.47
N TYR A 87 -17.59 -14.11 23.84
CA TYR A 87 -18.50 -13.23 23.10
C TYR A 87 -19.97 -13.36 23.53
N SER A 88 -20.23 -13.73 24.79
CA SER A 88 -21.59 -14.04 25.23
C SER A 88 -22.54 -12.83 25.15
N THR A 89 -22.06 -11.63 25.47
CA THR A 89 -22.90 -10.43 25.44
C THR A 89 -23.18 -10.03 23.99
N GLU A 90 -22.14 -10.00 23.16
CA GLU A 90 -22.23 -9.66 21.74
C GLU A 90 -23.10 -10.66 20.99
N PHE A 91 -23.00 -11.96 21.31
CA PHE A 91 -23.82 -12.99 20.68
C PHE A 91 -25.29 -12.89 21.07
N GLN A 92 -25.62 -12.59 22.34
CA GLN A 92 -27.03 -12.36 22.72
C GLN A 92 -27.59 -11.09 22.05
N ARG A 93 -26.81 -10.02 21.95
CA ARG A 93 -27.19 -8.80 21.23
C ARG A 93 -27.48 -9.10 19.75
N TYR A 94 -26.60 -9.86 19.11
CA TYR A 94 -26.75 -10.30 17.72
C TYR A 94 -28.03 -11.12 17.50
N ILE A 95 -28.34 -12.07 18.40
CA ILE A 95 -29.59 -12.84 18.36
C ILE A 95 -30.80 -11.90 18.47
N ASN A 96 -30.80 -11.00 19.45
CA ASN A 96 -31.91 -10.07 19.67
C ASN A 96 -32.15 -9.17 18.45
N GLU A 97 -31.09 -8.69 17.79
CA GLU A 97 -31.22 -7.85 16.59
C GLU A 97 -31.85 -8.63 15.43
N LEU A 98 -31.47 -9.90 15.24
CA LEU A 98 -32.08 -10.74 14.22
C LEU A 98 -33.53 -11.08 14.57
N ASP A 99 -33.82 -11.48 15.81
CA ASP A 99 -35.19 -11.83 16.23
C ASP A 99 -36.16 -10.65 16.12
N LYS A 100 -35.71 -9.44 16.43
CA LYS A 100 -36.49 -8.21 16.26
C LYS A 100 -36.99 -8.03 14.83
N HIS A 101 -36.20 -8.47 13.86
CA HIS A 101 -36.48 -8.35 12.44
C HIS A 101 -36.92 -9.68 11.82
N PHE A 102 -37.30 -10.70 12.59
CA PHE A 102 -37.62 -12.03 12.04
C PHE A 102 -38.87 -12.01 11.16
N ASP A 103 -39.93 -11.35 11.61
CA ASP A 103 -41.22 -11.31 10.92
C ASP A 103 -41.26 -10.32 9.73
N ASP A 104 -40.25 -9.45 9.59
CA ASP A 104 -40.18 -8.50 8.49
C ASP A 104 -40.06 -9.24 7.14
N ALA A 105 -40.92 -8.87 6.19
CA ALA A 105 -40.87 -9.41 4.83
C ALA A 105 -39.60 -8.92 4.11
N PRO A 106 -38.94 -9.75 3.28
CA PRO A 106 -37.70 -9.37 2.60
C PRO A 106 -37.80 -8.06 1.80
N GLU A 107 -38.94 -7.82 1.15
CA GLU A 107 -39.22 -6.60 0.35
C GLU A 107 -39.43 -5.33 1.18
N GLN A 108 -39.67 -5.46 2.50
CA GLN A 108 -39.86 -4.34 3.42
C GLN A 108 -38.54 -3.87 4.04
N ARG A 109 -37.47 -4.64 3.89
CA ARG A 109 -36.15 -4.33 4.45
C ARG A 109 -35.46 -3.25 3.65
N GLU A 110 -34.65 -2.45 4.33
CA GLU A 110 -33.80 -1.47 3.64
C GLU A 110 -32.86 -2.16 2.64
N ARG A 111 -32.60 -1.46 1.54
CA ARG A 111 -31.79 -1.98 0.43
C ARG A 111 -30.41 -2.44 0.91
N GLY A 112 -30.03 -3.67 0.56
CA GLY A 112 -28.77 -4.32 0.96
C GLY A 112 -28.88 -5.23 2.18
N LEU A 113 -29.75 -4.92 3.15
CA LEU A 113 -29.92 -5.74 4.36
C LEU A 113 -30.35 -7.19 4.10
N PRO A 114 -31.22 -7.50 3.11
CA PRO A 114 -31.56 -8.88 2.76
C PRO A 114 -30.34 -9.77 2.49
N PHE A 115 -29.27 -9.23 1.91
CA PHE A 115 -28.05 -10.01 1.67
C PHE A 115 -27.35 -10.38 2.98
N PHE A 116 -27.32 -9.46 3.94
CA PHE A 116 -26.72 -9.72 5.23
C PHE A 116 -27.56 -10.74 5.99
N ASP A 117 -28.86 -10.48 6.09
CA ASP A 117 -29.82 -11.28 6.85
C ASP A 117 -29.87 -12.74 6.38
N ALA A 118 -29.85 -13.00 5.07
CA ALA A 118 -29.84 -14.37 4.53
C ALA A 118 -28.73 -15.23 5.16
N LYS A 119 -27.51 -14.69 5.24
CA LYS A 119 -26.38 -15.38 5.87
C LYS A 119 -26.49 -15.39 7.40
N ASN A 120 -26.96 -14.31 8.02
CA ASN A 120 -27.02 -14.21 9.47
C ASN A 120 -28.05 -15.17 10.08
N TYR A 121 -29.21 -15.34 9.46
CA TYR A 121 -30.13 -16.40 9.87
C TYR A 121 -29.56 -17.80 9.58
N ALA A 122 -28.82 -17.97 8.49
CA ALA A 122 -28.10 -19.22 8.21
C ALA A 122 -27.04 -19.53 9.30
N PHE A 123 -26.40 -18.49 9.86
CA PHE A 123 -25.49 -18.63 10.99
C PHE A 123 -26.21 -19.14 12.23
N LEU A 124 -27.35 -18.54 12.61
CA LEU A 124 -28.15 -19.03 13.75
C LEU A 124 -28.59 -20.48 13.55
N TYR A 125 -28.94 -20.87 12.32
CA TYR A 125 -29.21 -22.27 11.97
C TYR A 125 -28.00 -23.20 12.19
N LEU A 126 -26.78 -22.79 11.81
CA LEU A 126 -25.56 -23.59 12.00
C LEU A 126 -25.14 -23.72 13.47
N ILE A 127 -25.22 -22.61 14.21
CA ILE A 127 -24.82 -22.58 15.62
C ILE A 127 -25.75 -23.45 16.47
N ASP A 128 -26.97 -23.72 16.01
CA ASP A 128 -27.96 -24.60 16.63
C ASP A 128 -28.35 -24.11 18.05
N PRO A 129 -29.49 -23.40 18.18
CA PRO A 129 -30.02 -22.93 19.46
C PRO A 129 -30.04 -23.99 20.57
N ALA A 130 -30.31 -25.27 20.24
CA ALA A 130 -30.38 -26.35 21.23
C ALA A 130 -29.02 -26.62 21.90
N THR A 131 -27.91 -26.29 21.22
CA THR A 131 -26.55 -26.46 21.75
C THR A 131 -26.05 -25.24 22.53
N MET A 132 -26.77 -24.13 22.45
CA MET A 132 -26.39 -22.82 23.02
C MET A 132 -27.21 -22.50 24.28
N ARG A 133 -27.19 -23.39 25.27
CA ARG A 133 -27.80 -23.15 26.59
C ARG A 133 -27.24 -21.86 27.22
N GLY A 134 -28.12 -21.05 27.80
CA GLY A 134 -27.78 -19.76 28.40
C GLY A 134 -28.06 -18.55 27.50
N PHE A 135 -28.40 -18.78 26.23
CA PHE A 135 -28.87 -17.75 25.31
C PHE A 135 -30.39 -17.86 25.13
N SER A 136 -31.03 -16.71 24.91
CA SER A 136 -32.46 -16.62 24.60
C SER A 136 -32.62 -16.44 23.09
N PHE A 137 -33.27 -17.40 22.44
CA PHE A 137 -33.63 -17.35 21.02
C PHE A 137 -35.14 -17.18 20.89
N GLY A 138 -35.58 -16.29 20.00
CA GLY A 138 -36.98 -16.10 19.68
C GLY A 138 -37.56 -17.24 18.84
N HIS A 139 -36.72 -17.96 18.09
CA HIS A 139 -37.16 -18.95 17.11
C HIS A 139 -36.34 -20.25 17.19
N ARG A 140 -36.89 -21.34 16.66
CA ARG A 140 -36.20 -22.63 16.60
C ARG A 140 -35.19 -22.66 15.46
N ARG A 141 -34.28 -23.63 15.53
CA ARG A 141 -33.22 -23.84 14.52
C ARG A 141 -33.76 -23.88 13.09
N ASP A 142 -34.80 -24.67 12.85
CA ASP A 142 -35.42 -24.86 11.54
C ASP A 142 -36.13 -23.61 11.03
N GLU A 143 -36.68 -22.79 11.93
CA GLU A 143 -37.32 -21.51 11.60
C GLU A 143 -36.28 -20.49 11.12
N TYR A 144 -35.14 -20.34 11.80
CA TYR A 144 -34.04 -19.51 11.31
C TYR A 144 -33.52 -20.02 9.96
N GLY A 145 -33.35 -21.33 9.81
CA GLY A 145 -32.90 -21.92 8.56
C GLY A 145 -33.86 -21.65 7.40
N ARG A 146 -35.18 -21.74 7.64
CA ARG A 146 -36.19 -21.41 6.62
C ARG A 146 -36.26 -19.92 6.34
N LYS A 147 -36.10 -19.05 7.33
CA LYS A 147 -36.02 -17.59 7.11
C LYS A 147 -34.81 -17.21 6.27
N ALA A 148 -33.66 -17.84 6.50
CA ALA A 148 -32.47 -17.67 5.68
C ALA A 148 -32.73 -18.03 4.20
N ILE A 149 -33.41 -19.15 3.95
CA ILE A 149 -33.76 -19.61 2.61
C ILE A 149 -34.78 -18.69 1.96
N GLU A 150 -35.82 -18.25 2.68
CA GLU A 150 -36.82 -17.28 2.21
C GLU A 150 -36.14 -16.00 1.70
N ILE A 151 -35.26 -15.42 2.51
CA ILE A 151 -34.54 -14.20 2.14
C ILE A 151 -33.57 -14.47 0.99
N ALA A 152 -32.85 -15.60 0.98
CA ALA A 152 -31.98 -15.96 -0.15
C ALA A 152 -32.77 -16.09 -1.47
N MET A 153 -33.99 -16.65 -1.40
CA MET A 153 -34.89 -16.79 -2.56
C MET A 153 -35.53 -15.48 -3.01
N PHE A 154 -35.59 -14.47 -2.13
CA PHE A 154 -35.87 -13.09 -2.51
C PHE A 154 -34.65 -12.46 -3.20
N VAL A 155 -33.49 -12.49 -2.54
CA VAL A 155 -32.23 -11.90 -3.00
C VAL A 155 -31.82 -12.42 -4.39
N LYS A 156 -32.08 -13.70 -4.70
CA LYS A 156 -31.77 -14.30 -6.02
C LYS A 156 -32.35 -13.54 -7.22
N ARG A 157 -33.41 -12.74 -7.00
CA ARG A 157 -34.13 -11.95 -8.02
C ARG A 157 -33.48 -10.59 -8.26
N GLU A 158 -32.85 -10.04 -7.23
CA GLU A 158 -32.27 -8.69 -7.18
C GLU A 158 -30.80 -8.63 -7.64
N THR A 159 -30.20 -9.76 -8.02
CA THR A 159 -28.77 -9.88 -8.37
C THR A 159 -28.35 -9.18 -9.69
N ARG A 160 -29.16 -8.26 -10.24
CA ARG A 160 -29.01 -7.74 -11.62
C ARG A 160 -28.32 -6.37 -11.76
N GLY A 161 -27.75 -5.82 -10.70
CA GLY A 161 -26.91 -4.62 -10.80
C GLY A 161 -27.20 -3.62 -9.71
N ASP A 162 -26.79 -3.94 -8.48
CA ASP A 162 -26.96 -3.00 -7.38
C ASP A 162 -25.70 -2.19 -7.11
N ARG A 163 -25.79 -0.90 -7.38
CA ARG A 163 -24.79 0.11 -7.07
C ARG A 163 -24.83 0.49 -5.60
N HIS A 164 -24.42 -0.36 -4.65
CA HIS A 164 -24.34 0.11 -3.26
C HIS A 164 -23.06 -0.23 -2.52
N SER A 165 -22.50 0.85 -1.98
CA SER A 165 -21.38 0.94 -1.08
C SER A 165 -21.79 0.52 0.33
N SER A 166 -21.85 -0.77 0.61
CA SER A 166 -21.78 -1.20 2.01
C SER A 166 -20.35 -0.97 2.51
N ALA A 167 -20.19 0.01 3.40
CA ALA A 167 -19.04 0.19 4.31
C ALA A 167 -17.63 0.00 3.69
N ASN A 168 -17.33 0.63 2.54
CA ASN A 168 -16.02 0.53 1.88
C ASN A 168 -15.60 -0.92 1.48
N LEU A 169 -16.54 -1.86 1.36
CA LEU A 169 -16.33 -3.24 0.86
C LEU A 169 -16.78 -3.37 -0.62
N GLN A 170 -16.33 -2.43 -1.45
CA GLN A 170 -16.93 -1.98 -2.73
C GLN A 170 -17.33 -3.03 -3.81
N GLY A 171 -18.34 -2.65 -4.62
CA GLY A 171 -18.53 -2.94 -6.06
C GLY A 171 -19.98 -2.73 -6.57
N GLU A 172 -20.21 -2.00 -7.69
CA GLU A 172 -21.53 -1.90 -8.37
C GLU A 172 -22.00 -3.25 -8.97
N ASN A 173 -21.07 -4.19 -9.11
CA ASN A 173 -21.22 -5.52 -9.71
C ASN A 173 -20.45 -6.62 -8.92
N GLY A 174 -20.13 -6.40 -7.63
CA GLY A 174 -19.22 -7.27 -6.88
C GLY A 174 -19.20 -7.08 -5.36
N GLY A 175 -18.35 -7.87 -4.68
CA GLY A 175 -18.09 -7.78 -3.24
C GLY A 175 -18.91 -8.74 -2.37
N TYR A 176 -19.12 -8.37 -1.11
CA TYR A 176 -19.72 -9.19 -0.06
C TYR A 176 -21.14 -9.72 -0.39
N HIS A 177 -21.89 -8.99 -1.22
CA HIS A 177 -23.20 -9.42 -1.70
C HIS A 177 -23.13 -10.77 -2.43
N ASN A 178 -22.05 -11.03 -3.18
CA ASN A 178 -21.84 -12.31 -3.87
C ASN A 178 -21.51 -13.45 -2.92
N LEU A 179 -20.82 -13.11 -1.83
CA LEU A 179 -20.49 -14.05 -0.79
C LEU A 179 -21.74 -14.44 0.01
N ALA A 180 -22.68 -13.51 0.23
CA ALA A 180 -23.87 -13.76 1.03
C ALA A 180 -24.75 -14.93 0.54
N LEU A 181 -25.06 -14.99 -0.75
CA LEU A 181 -25.86 -16.09 -1.32
C LEU A 181 -25.13 -17.43 -1.25
N ALA A 182 -23.84 -17.43 -1.58
CA ALA A 182 -22.99 -18.62 -1.52
C ALA A 182 -22.89 -19.16 -0.08
N VAL A 183 -22.74 -18.28 0.90
CA VAL A 183 -22.70 -18.64 2.31
C VAL A 183 -24.06 -19.13 2.81
N ALA A 184 -25.16 -18.46 2.47
CA ALA A 184 -26.50 -18.93 2.86
C ALA A 184 -26.81 -20.31 2.27
N TYR A 185 -26.46 -20.53 0.99
CA TYR A 185 -26.54 -21.85 0.34
C TYR A 185 -25.74 -22.91 1.11
N ASP A 186 -24.47 -22.63 1.37
CA ASP A 186 -23.53 -23.54 2.03
C ASP A 186 -23.97 -23.89 3.45
N TRP A 187 -24.35 -22.88 4.23
CA TRP A 187 -24.69 -23.01 5.64
C TRP A 187 -26.07 -23.63 5.87
N THR A 188 -27.01 -23.47 4.93
CA THR A 188 -28.34 -24.10 4.99
C THR A 188 -28.46 -25.34 4.10
N PHE A 189 -27.37 -25.83 3.52
CA PHE A 189 -27.37 -26.92 2.54
C PHE A 189 -28.23 -28.15 2.92
N PRO A 190 -28.25 -28.61 4.19
CA PRO A 190 -29.09 -29.74 4.58
C PRO A 190 -30.60 -29.47 4.57
N LEU A 191 -31.04 -28.21 4.60
CA LEU A 191 -32.46 -27.82 4.62
C LEU A 191 -33.03 -27.55 3.21
N LEU A 192 -32.17 -27.21 2.26
CA LEU A 192 -32.57 -26.88 0.90
C LEU A 192 -33.12 -28.12 0.18
N SER A 193 -34.31 -27.99 -0.39
CA SER A 193 -34.80 -28.91 -1.42
C SER A 193 -33.96 -28.84 -2.69
N LEU A 194 -34.02 -29.85 -3.56
CA LEU A 194 -33.31 -29.82 -4.84
C LEU A 194 -33.74 -28.60 -5.68
N GLU A 195 -35.02 -28.24 -5.68
CA GLU A 195 -35.53 -27.06 -6.39
C GLU A 195 -34.91 -25.76 -5.85
N GLU A 196 -34.87 -25.59 -4.53
CA GLU A 196 -34.23 -24.43 -3.90
C GLU A 196 -32.71 -24.40 -4.20
N LYS A 197 -32.03 -25.56 -4.18
CA LYS A 197 -30.61 -25.66 -4.53
C LYS A 197 -30.37 -25.21 -5.97
N CYS A 198 -31.13 -25.72 -6.93
CA CYS A 198 -31.02 -25.33 -8.33
C CYS A 198 -31.34 -23.84 -8.53
N ALA A 199 -32.37 -23.33 -7.86
CA ALA A 199 -32.77 -21.92 -7.95
C ALA A 199 -31.70 -20.94 -7.45
N LEU A 200 -31.00 -21.28 -6.36
CA LEU A 200 -29.89 -20.49 -5.84
C LEU A 200 -28.63 -20.67 -6.69
N ALA A 201 -28.37 -21.88 -7.18
CA ALA A 201 -27.28 -22.15 -8.13
C ALA A 201 -27.44 -21.33 -9.41
N ASP A 202 -28.64 -21.26 -9.98
CA ASP A 202 -28.93 -20.43 -11.15
C ASP A 202 -28.61 -18.94 -10.89
N ALA A 203 -28.82 -18.45 -9.66
CA ALA A 203 -28.50 -17.08 -9.29
C ALA A 203 -27.00 -16.84 -9.24
N MET A 204 -26.26 -17.73 -8.59
CA MET A 204 -24.80 -17.67 -8.55
C MET A 204 -24.17 -17.80 -9.94
N ILE A 205 -24.72 -18.65 -10.80
CA ILE A 205 -24.34 -18.78 -12.20
C ILE A 205 -24.62 -17.48 -12.96
N ARG A 206 -25.81 -16.87 -12.79
CA ARG A 206 -26.11 -15.57 -13.40
C ARG A 206 -25.15 -14.48 -12.95
N MET A 207 -24.73 -14.47 -11.69
CA MET A 207 -23.77 -13.48 -11.17
C MET A 207 -22.38 -13.70 -11.77
N TYR A 208 -21.98 -14.95 -11.96
CA TYR A 208 -20.77 -15.28 -12.71
C TYR A 208 -20.88 -14.86 -14.18
N ASP A 209 -21.97 -15.19 -14.88
CA ASP A 209 -22.13 -14.89 -16.30
C ASP A 209 -22.25 -13.37 -16.59
N ASN A 210 -22.74 -12.59 -15.63
CA ASN A 210 -22.87 -11.12 -15.73
C ASN A 210 -21.78 -10.36 -14.94
N ARG A 211 -20.73 -11.04 -14.49
CA ARG A 211 -19.63 -10.42 -13.73
C ARG A 211 -18.94 -9.32 -14.54
N ASP A 212 -18.23 -8.44 -13.84
CA ASP A 212 -17.48 -7.38 -14.49
C ASP A 212 -16.36 -7.96 -15.37
N SER A 213 -16.25 -7.46 -16.60
CA SER A 213 -15.20 -7.85 -17.55
C SER A 213 -13.79 -7.63 -17.00
N GLU A 214 -13.60 -6.70 -16.06
CA GLU A 214 -12.30 -6.47 -15.39
C GLU A 214 -11.73 -7.75 -14.74
N THR A 215 -12.59 -8.68 -14.37
CA THR A 215 -12.20 -9.94 -13.72
C THR A 215 -11.92 -11.08 -14.69
N ASN A 216 -12.28 -10.95 -15.96
CA ASN A 216 -12.11 -12.02 -16.95
C ASN A 216 -10.62 -12.31 -17.19
N PRO A 217 -10.22 -13.59 -17.17
CA PRO A 217 -8.90 -13.98 -17.66
C PRO A 217 -8.71 -13.51 -19.11
N GLY A 218 -7.63 -12.77 -19.36
CA GLY A 218 -7.31 -12.21 -20.69
C GLY A 218 -7.83 -10.81 -20.96
N GLU A 219 -8.58 -10.22 -20.04
CA GLU A 219 -8.89 -8.79 -20.07
C GLU A 219 -7.81 -7.95 -19.38
N TYR A 220 -7.72 -6.68 -19.79
CA TYR A 220 -6.64 -5.69 -19.61
C TYR A 220 -6.31 -5.26 -18.16
N GLU A 221 -6.44 -6.09 -17.14
CA GLU A 221 -6.61 -5.53 -15.80
C GLU A 221 -5.54 -5.97 -14.78
N LYS A 222 -4.83 -4.97 -14.25
CA LYS A 222 -3.82 -5.09 -13.19
C LYS A 222 -4.50 -5.51 -11.88
N LEU A 223 -3.75 -6.08 -10.94
CA LEU A 223 -4.25 -6.26 -9.58
C LEU A 223 -4.54 -4.87 -8.98
N SER A 224 -5.83 -4.55 -8.83
CA SER A 224 -6.32 -3.25 -8.36
C SER A 224 -7.41 -3.43 -7.30
N ASN A 225 -7.74 -2.32 -6.64
CA ASN A 225 -8.88 -2.27 -5.71
C ASN A 225 -10.21 -2.64 -6.40
N GLN A 226 -10.35 -2.40 -7.70
CA GLN A 226 -11.56 -2.76 -8.47
C GLN A 226 -11.65 -4.27 -8.71
N VAL A 227 -10.59 -4.87 -9.25
CA VAL A 227 -10.51 -6.31 -9.52
C VAL A 227 -10.78 -7.11 -8.25
N THR A 228 -10.19 -6.71 -7.13
CA THR A 228 -10.40 -7.37 -5.83
C THR A 228 -11.81 -7.20 -5.28
N GLY A 229 -12.53 -6.13 -5.62
CA GLY A 229 -13.96 -6.00 -5.32
C GLY A 229 -14.81 -6.95 -6.17
N TYR A 230 -14.54 -7.03 -7.46
CA TYR A 230 -15.34 -7.82 -8.40
C TYR A 230 -15.08 -9.33 -8.36
N ILE A 231 -13.90 -9.76 -7.89
CA ILE A 231 -13.47 -11.17 -7.94
C ILE A 231 -14.41 -12.14 -7.23
N HIS A 232 -15.20 -11.66 -6.26
CA HIS A 232 -16.17 -12.47 -5.52
C HIS A 232 -17.26 -13.01 -6.46
N SER A 233 -17.55 -12.31 -7.57
CA SER A 233 -18.50 -12.72 -8.62
C SER A 233 -18.03 -14.01 -9.29
N GLY A 234 -18.66 -15.12 -8.93
CA GLY A 234 -18.37 -16.46 -9.44
C GLY A 234 -17.40 -17.29 -8.61
N CYS A 235 -16.45 -16.66 -7.90
CA CYS A 235 -15.53 -17.37 -7.01
C CYS A 235 -16.25 -18.00 -5.81
N ALA A 236 -17.09 -17.24 -5.11
CA ALA A 236 -17.81 -17.76 -3.93
C ALA A 236 -18.80 -18.86 -4.31
N GLY A 237 -19.53 -18.68 -5.41
CA GLY A 237 -20.45 -19.69 -5.94
C GLY A 237 -19.74 -20.98 -6.33
N ALA A 238 -18.55 -20.89 -6.93
CA ALA A 238 -17.74 -22.07 -7.26
C ALA A 238 -17.44 -22.92 -6.03
N LEU A 239 -17.00 -22.29 -4.95
CA LEU A 239 -16.71 -23.00 -3.69
C LEU A 239 -17.97 -23.52 -3.01
N ALA A 240 -19.11 -22.85 -3.16
CA ALA A 240 -20.36 -23.26 -2.54
C ALA A 240 -21.01 -24.47 -3.22
N MET A 241 -21.02 -24.55 -4.56
CA MET A 241 -21.82 -25.55 -5.30
C MET A 241 -21.00 -26.71 -5.91
N TRP A 242 -19.67 -26.60 -5.96
CA TRP A 242 -18.86 -27.60 -6.64
C TRP A 242 -18.91 -28.96 -5.94
N GLY A 243 -19.13 -30.00 -6.73
CA GLY A 243 -19.23 -31.38 -6.26
C GLY A 243 -20.64 -31.83 -5.87
N ASP A 244 -21.61 -30.90 -5.83
CA ASP A 244 -22.98 -31.17 -5.40
C ASP A 244 -23.83 -31.81 -6.50
N GLU A 245 -24.78 -32.66 -6.10
CA GLU A 245 -25.62 -33.45 -7.02
C GLU A 245 -26.81 -32.64 -7.58
N LEU A 246 -26.53 -31.62 -8.39
CA LEU A 246 -27.53 -30.74 -9.00
C LEU A 246 -27.90 -31.15 -10.43
N GLY A 247 -27.15 -32.09 -11.01
CA GLY A 247 -27.30 -32.55 -12.40
C GLY A 247 -26.14 -32.09 -13.31
N PRO A 248 -25.97 -32.72 -14.48
CA PRO A 248 -24.77 -32.60 -15.30
C PRO A 248 -24.48 -31.18 -15.79
N THR A 249 -25.53 -30.40 -16.13
CA THR A 249 -25.38 -28.99 -16.55
C THR A 249 -24.79 -28.13 -15.44
N TYR A 250 -25.28 -28.29 -14.21
CA TYR A 250 -24.78 -27.56 -13.05
C TYR A 250 -23.36 -27.98 -12.68
N SER A 251 -23.06 -29.29 -12.73
CA SER A 251 -21.72 -29.80 -12.46
C SER A 251 -20.68 -29.25 -13.45
N ALA A 252 -21.01 -29.21 -14.75
CA ALA A 252 -20.14 -28.61 -15.76
C ALA A 252 -19.91 -27.11 -15.49
N LYS A 253 -20.97 -26.36 -15.15
CA LYS A 253 -20.87 -24.94 -14.84
C LYS A 253 -20.12 -24.66 -13.54
N ALA A 254 -20.31 -25.46 -12.51
CA ALA A 254 -19.56 -25.38 -11.26
C ALA A 254 -18.07 -25.61 -11.48
N GLN A 255 -17.71 -26.58 -12.34
CA GLN A 255 -16.30 -26.82 -12.71
C GLN A 255 -15.71 -25.64 -13.48
N GLU A 256 -16.46 -25.04 -14.41
CA GLU A 256 -16.06 -23.83 -15.12
C GLU A 256 -15.78 -22.67 -14.14
N MET A 257 -16.70 -22.41 -13.21
CA MET A 257 -16.55 -21.39 -12.18
C MET A 257 -15.37 -21.67 -11.23
N LEU A 258 -15.10 -22.95 -10.93
CA LEU A 258 -13.96 -23.36 -10.11
C LEU A 258 -12.63 -23.14 -10.84
N ASN A 259 -12.58 -23.41 -12.14
CA ASN A 259 -11.41 -23.10 -12.98
C ASN A 259 -11.14 -21.59 -13.00
N TYR A 260 -12.21 -20.78 -13.10
CA TYR A 260 -12.14 -19.33 -12.99
C TYR A 260 -11.64 -18.88 -11.62
N PHE A 261 -12.14 -19.45 -10.52
CA PHE A 261 -11.64 -19.17 -9.16
C PHE A 261 -10.12 -19.39 -9.05
N ASN A 262 -9.62 -20.49 -9.60
CA ASN A 262 -8.18 -20.74 -9.62
C ASN A 262 -7.42 -19.66 -10.42
N ALA A 263 -7.86 -19.34 -11.63
CA ALA A 263 -7.18 -18.36 -12.48
C ALA A 263 -7.19 -16.95 -11.89
N VAL A 264 -8.33 -16.50 -11.35
CA VAL A 264 -8.49 -15.12 -10.93
C VAL A 264 -8.12 -14.92 -9.46
N PHE A 265 -8.56 -15.79 -8.56
CA PHE A 265 -8.28 -15.59 -7.13
C PHE A 265 -6.93 -16.14 -6.72
N LEU A 266 -6.70 -17.44 -6.94
CA LEU A 266 -5.44 -18.06 -6.51
C LEU A 266 -4.24 -17.52 -7.30
N GLN A 267 -4.33 -17.50 -8.63
CA GLN A 267 -3.20 -17.11 -9.48
C GLN A 267 -3.09 -15.58 -9.63
N ARG A 268 -4.13 -14.90 -10.13
CA ARG A 268 -4.04 -13.45 -10.38
C ARG A 268 -3.99 -12.61 -9.12
N SER A 269 -4.73 -12.93 -8.07
CA SER A 269 -4.68 -12.15 -6.83
C SER A 269 -3.57 -12.60 -5.89
N LEU A 270 -3.61 -13.85 -5.42
CA LEU A 270 -2.70 -14.30 -4.36
C LEU A 270 -1.27 -14.53 -4.86
N GLU A 271 -1.05 -15.29 -5.93
CA GLU A 271 0.31 -15.51 -6.44
C GLU A 271 0.94 -14.24 -7.02
N THR A 272 0.18 -13.37 -7.69
CA THR A 272 0.71 -12.06 -8.13
C THR A 272 1.10 -11.22 -6.93
N GLY A 273 0.25 -11.10 -5.90
CA GLY A 273 0.56 -10.33 -4.69
C GLY A 273 1.83 -10.84 -4.01
N ASP A 274 1.95 -12.16 -3.87
CA ASP A 274 3.11 -12.82 -3.25
C ASP A 274 4.42 -12.55 -4.02
N LYS A 275 4.37 -12.61 -5.36
CA LYS A 275 5.55 -12.41 -6.22
C LYS A 275 5.92 -10.96 -6.44
N LEU A 276 4.92 -10.09 -6.61
CA LEU A 276 5.12 -8.70 -6.98
C LEU A 276 5.45 -7.85 -5.77
N PHE A 277 4.75 -8.07 -4.65
CA PHE A 277 4.92 -7.23 -3.48
C PHE A 277 6.18 -7.62 -2.70
N GLU A 278 6.61 -8.89 -2.67
CA GLU A 278 7.79 -9.31 -1.91
C GLU A 278 7.71 -8.91 -0.41
N GLY A 279 6.50 -8.93 0.16
CA GLY A 279 6.18 -8.49 1.53
C GLY A 279 4.79 -7.84 1.60
N PRO A 280 4.33 -7.37 2.78
CA PRO A 280 3.04 -6.72 2.92
C PRO A 280 3.05 -5.35 2.24
N GLY A 281 2.15 -5.14 1.28
CA GLY A 281 2.09 -3.90 0.51
C GLY A 281 0.96 -3.89 -0.54
N TRP A 282 0.82 -2.75 -1.22
CA TRP A 282 -0.12 -2.56 -2.33
C TRP A 282 0.44 -1.58 -3.35
N SER A 283 0.23 -1.87 -4.63
CA SER A 283 0.73 -1.05 -5.74
C SER A 283 0.04 0.29 -5.90
N GLU A 284 -1.12 0.46 -5.27
CA GLU A 284 -1.91 1.67 -5.41
C GLU A 284 -1.78 2.65 -4.24
N GLY A 285 -0.84 2.41 -3.32
CA GLY A 285 -0.64 3.25 -2.13
C GLY A 285 -1.58 2.91 -0.97
N ALA A 286 -1.43 3.64 0.13
CA ALA A 286 -1.99 3.22 1.41
C ALA A 286 -3.52 3.26 1.48
N SER A 287 -4.19 4.22 0.82
CA SER A 287 -5.66 4.24 0.79
C SER A 287 -6.26 3.05 0.07
N TYR A 288 -5.65 2.70 -1.06
CA TYR A 288 -6.11 1.59 -1.87
C TYR A 288 -5.69 0.24 -1.28
N TYR A 289 -4.58 0.17 -0.54
CA TYR A 289 -4.25 -0.99 0.29
C TYR A 289 -5.41 -1.36 1.21
N MET A 290 -5.92 -0.39 1.98
CA MET A 290 -7.00 -0.65 2.94
C MET A 290 -8.28 -1.19 2.27
N LEU A 291 -8.57 -0.78 1.04
CA LEU A 291 -9.69 -1.30 0.25
C LEU A 291 -9.40 -2.69 -0.31
N GLY A 292 -8.30 -2.82 -1.06
CA GLY A 292 -7.96 -4.05 -1.79
C GLY A 292 -7.69 -5.22 -0.85
N ILE A 293 -6.91 -5.00 0.21
CA ILE A 293 -6.50 -6.07 1.13
C ILE A 293 -7.67 -6.61 1.94
N THR A 294 -8.64 -5.76 2.28
CA THR A 294 -9.85 -6.19 2.98
C THR A 294 -10.66 -7.13 2.08
N ASN A 295 -10.87 -6.77 0.81
CA ASN A 295 -11.61 -7.61 -0.14
C ASN A 295 -10.92 -8.96 -0.40
N VAL A 296 -9.59 -8.97 -0.55
CA VAL A 296 -8.79 -10.19 -0.68
C VAL A 296 -8.96 -11.06 0.55
N SER A 297 -8.90 -10.46 1.75
CA SER A 297 -8.99 -11.17 3.02
C SER A 297 -10.33 -11.90 3.21
N PHE A 298 -11.46 -11.30 2.83
CA PHE A 298 -12.76 -11.97 2.93
C PHE A 298 -12.84 -13.23 2.06
N MET A 299 -12.42 -13.13 0.81
CA MET A 299 -12.41 -14.29 -0.09
C MET A 299 -11.36 -15.33 0.37
N ALA A 300 -10.22 -14.88 0.90
CA ALA A 300 -9.19 -15.75 1.46
C ALA A 300 -9.71 -16.53 2.68
N GLY A 301 -10.50 -15.91 3.56
CA GLY A 301 -11.16 -16.59 4.68
C GLY A 301 -12.12 -17.69 4.23
N ALA A 302 -12.98 -17.39 3.26
CA ALA A 302 -13.90 -18.37 2.69
C ALA A 302 -13.16 -19.54 2.04
N ALA A 303 -12.18 -19.22 1.19
CA ALA A 303 -11.35 -20.21 0.48
C ALA A 303 -10.49 -21.03 1.43
N SER A 304 -9.99 -20.46 2.53
CA SER A 304 -9.14 -21.18 3.47
C SER A 304 -9.84 -22.39 4.07
N SER A 305 -11.11 -22.21 4.46
CA SER A 305 -11.94 -23.30 4.98
C SER A 305 -12.27 -24.30 3.89
N ALA A 306 -12.69 -23.82 2.71
CA ALA A 306 -13.10 -24.69 1.62
C ALA A 306 -11.96 -25.59 1.12
N LEU A 307 -10.74 -25.03 1.06
CA LEU A 307 -9.52 -25.72 0.62
C LEU A 307 -8.80 -26.47 1.76
N GLY A 308 -9.17 -26.22 3.02
CA GLY A 308 -8.50 -26.82 4.18
C GLY A 308 -7.07 -26.31 4.39
N GLU A 309 -6.76 -25.09 3.95
CA GLU A 309 -5.43 -24.47 4.01
C GLU A 309 -5.55 -23.00 4.44
N ASN A 310 -4.82 -22.57 5.46
CA ASN A 310 -4.87 -21.17 5.89
C ASN A 310 -4.11 -20.27 4.89
N LEU A 311 -4.84 -19.61 4.00
CA LEU A 311 -4.25 -18.76 2.96
C LEU A 311 -3.60 -17.49 3.53
N PHE A 312 -4.03 -17.02 4.71
CA PHE A 312 -3.35 -15.89 5.37
C PHE A 312 -1.94 -16.28 5.83
N TYR A 313 -1.75 -17.53 6.28
CA TYR A 313 -0.44 -18.03 6.68
C TYR A 313 0.44 -18.39 5.48
N LYS A 314 -0.17 -18.88 4.40
CA LYS A 314 0.52 -19.31 3.18
C LYS A 314 1.20 -18.18 2.42
N TYR A 315 0.54 -17.04 2.29
CA TYR A 315 1.00 -15.92 1.47
C TYR A 315 1.60 -14.82 2.35
N ASP A 316 2.86 -14.47 2.11
CA ASP A 316 3.64 -13.62 3.03
C ASP A 316 3.05 -12.21 3.16
N PHE A 317 2.58 -11.66 2.04
CA PHE A 317 1.95 -10.34 2.04
C PHE A 317 0.68 -10.32 2.89
N LEU A 318 -0.10 -11.41 2.95
CA LEU A 318 -1.28 -11.50 3.82
C LEU A 318 -0.91 -11.73 5.29
N ARG A 319 0.09 -12.59 5.52
CA ARG A 319 0.57 -12.96 6.85
C ARG A 319 1.07 -11.74 7.64
N HIS A 320 1.76 -10.83 6.97
CA HIS A 320 2.40 -9.67 7.58
C HIS A 320 1.64 -8.35 7.37
N ASN A 321 0.36 -8.40 6.96
CA ASN A 321 -0.46 -7.21 6.66
C ASN A 321 -0.51 -6.16 7.80
N ALA A 322 -0.47 -6.60 9.06
CA ALA A 322 -0.45 -5.70 10.22
C ALA A 322 0.80 -4.81 10.24
N LEU A 323 1.94 -5.33 9.74
CA LEU A 323 3.20 -4.61 9.69
C LEU A 323 3.17 -3.45 8.69
N TYR A 324 2.43 -3.56 7.59
CA TYR A 324 2.24 -2.43 6.67
C TYR A 324 1.67 -1.21 7.39
N ILE A 325 0.62 -1.42 8.19
CA ILE A 325 -0.02 -0.36 8.98
C ILE A 325 0.95 0.17 10.03
N PHE A 326 1.60 -0.72 10.78
CA PHE A 326 2.51 -0.36 11.87
C PHE A 326 3.70 0.49 11.40
N TYR A 327 4.39 0.04 10.35
CA TYR A 327 5.57 0.73 9.84
C TYR A 327 5.21 2.00 9.07
N ASN A 328 4.11 2.06 8.32
CA ASN A 328 3.73 3.30 7.63
C ASN A 328 3.15 4.39 8.54
N THR A 329 2.76 4.06 9.77
CA THR A 329 2.21 5.05 10.70
C THR A 329 3.31 5.99 11.22
N LEU A 330 3.13 7.28 10.93
CA LEU A 330 3.96 8.36 11.41
C LEU A 330 3.83 8.52 12.94
N PRO A 331 4.92 8.82 13.65
CA PRO A 331 4.87 9.22 15.05
C PRO A 331 4.28 10.63 15.21
N LEU A 332 3.96 11.02 16.44
CA LEU A 332 3.30 12.25 16.84
C LEU A 332 1.90 12.41 16.22
N LYS A 333 0.88 12.38 17.07
CA LYS A 333 -0.48 12.67 16.66
C LYS A 333 -0.60 14.14 16.28
N LEU A 334 -1.31 14.41 15.19
CA LEU A 334 -1.71 15.76 14.82
C LEU A 334 -3.24 15.83 14.82
N ARG A 335 -3.78 16.76 15.60
CA ARG A 335 -5.22 16.87 15.89
C ARG A 335 -5.82 15.52 16.32
N ASP A 336 -5.15 14.87 17.27
CA ASP A 336 -5.49 13.56 17.85
C ASP A 336 -5.48 12.35 16.92
N LYS A 337 -5.09 12.52 15.64
CA LYS A 337 -5.03 11.46 14.64
C LYS A 337 -3.60 11.05 14.31
N TYR A 338 -3.43 9.78 13.96
CA TYR A 338 -2.22 9.27 13.32
C TYR A 338 -2.30 9.40 11.81
N TRP A 339 -1.13 9.45 11.16
CA TRP A 339 -1.01 9.76 9.74
C TRP A 339 -0.05 8.82 9.03
N LEU A 340 -0.16 8.75 7.71
CA LEU A 340 0.72 7.98 6.84
C LEU A 340 1.53 8.94 5.98
N SER A 341 2.75 8.55 5.63
CA SER A 341 3.74 9.47 5.06
C SER A 341 3.76 9.59 3.54
N ARG A 342 3.03 8.77 2.79
CA ARG A 342 3.17 8.68 1.32
C ARG A 342 1.98 8.06 0.57
N HIS A 343 1.94 8.31 -0.75
CA HIS A 343 1.05 7.72 -1.78
C HIS A 343 -0.46 7.76 -1.51
N ASP A 344 -1.16 8.72 -2.15
CA ASP A 344 -2.62 8.82 -2.17
C ASP A 344 -3.24 8.54 -0.77
N THR A 345 -2.73 9.18 0.29
CA THR A 345 -3.04 8.84 1.70
C THR A 345 -3.52 10.04 2.51
N ASN A 346 -4.06 9.83 3.71
CA ASN A 346 -4.60 10.81 4.67
C ASN A 346 -4.31 10.31 6.11
N SER A 347 -5.04 10.79 7.11
CA SER A 347 -5.02 10.24 8.46
C SER A 347 -5.47 8.78 8.44
N LEU A 348 -4.96 7.98 9.36
CA LEU A 348 -5.31 6.56 9.48
C LEU A 348 -6.83 6.36 9.59
N ASP A 349 -7.52 7.29 10.27
CA ASP A 349 -8.97 7.32 10.44
C ASP A 349 -9.71 7.65 9.13
N ASP A 350 -9.23 8.65 8.39
CA ASP A 350 -9.92 9.21 7.22
C ASP A 350 -9.66 8.42 5.93
N VAL A 351 -8.49 7.79 5.79
CA VAL A 351 -8.03 7.07 4.60
C VAL A 351 -9.04 6.04 4.10
N ASN A 352 -9.85 5.46 4.98
CA ASN A 352 -10.89 4.54 4.57
C ASN A 352 -11.98 4.31 5.63
N ASN A 353 -12.27 5.31 6.47
CA ASN A 353 -13.24 5.23 7.56
C ASN A 353 -12.98 4.05 8.54
N HIS A 354 -11.72 3.90 8.95
CA HIS A 354 -11.28 2.90 9.94
C HIS A 354 -11.14 1.43 9.50
N ASN A 355 -11.05 1.15 8.18
CA ASN A 355 -10.79 -0.21 7.69
C ASN A 355 -9.47 -0.83 8.20
N PHE A 356 -8.51 -0.04 8.67
CA PHE A 356 -7.29 -0.55 9.30
C PHE A 356 -7.58 -1.43 10.53
N SER A 357 -8.56 -1.05 11.36
CA SER A 357 -8.99 -1.88 12.51
C SER A 357 -9.53 -3.24 12.06
N ARG A 358 -10.26 -3.29 10.94
CA ARG A 358 -10.76 -4.55 10.36
C ARG A 358 -9.60 -5.45 9.90
N ILE A 359 -8.59 -4.88 9.24
CA ILE A 359 -7.41 -5.63 8.80
C ILE A 359 -6.66 -6.22 10.00
N LEU A 360 -6.50 -5.44 11.07
CA LEU A 360 -5.87 -5.91 12.30
C LEU A 360 -6.70 -7.02 12.97
N GLN A 361 -8.03 -6.91 13.02
CA GLN A 361 -8.90 -7.95 13.58
C GLN A 361 -8.86 -9.24 12.75
N ILE A 362 -8.89 -9.13 11.42
CA ILE A 362 -8.70 -10.27 10.52
C ILE A 362 -7.33 -10.92 10.78
N ALA A 363 -6.25 -10.15 10.83
CA ALA A 363 -4.90 -10.69 11.07
C ALA A 363 -4.82 -11.41 12.42
N ALA A 364 -5.31 -10.80 13.50
CA ALA A 364 -5.32 -11.39 14.83
C ALA A 364 -6.12 -12.71 14.86
N GLY A 365 -7.33 -12.71 14.30
CA GLY A 365 -8.21 -13.88 14.29
C GLY A 365 -7.75 -14.99 13.35
N ALA A 366 -7.35 -14.67 12.13
CA ALA A 366 -6.98 -15.64 11.09
C ALA A 366 -5.63 -16.30 11.33
N LEU A 367 -4.70 -15.61 12.01
CA LEU A 367 -3.36 -16.14 12.30
C LEU A 367 -3.25 -16.78 13.69
N ARG A 368 -4.24 -16.65 14.58
CA ARG A 368 -4.18 -17.08 16.00
C ARG A 368 -3.61 -18.49 16.24
N LYS A 369 -3.87 -19.44 15.33
CA LYS A 369 -3.39 -20.83 15.43
C LYS A 369 -2.07 -21.07 14.70
N ASN A 370 -1.87 -20.43 13.54
CA ASN A 370 -0.75 -20.73 12.63
C ASN A 370 0.44 -19.79 12.82
N ASP A 371 0.21 -18.56 13.28
CA ASP A 371 1.22 -17.57 13.62
C ASP A 371 0.79 -16.72 14.83
N PRO A 372 0.99 -17.23 16.06
CA PRO A 372 0.60 -16.51 17.28
C PRO A 372 1.42 -15.24 17.52
N VAL A 373 2.61 -15.10 16.92
CA VAL A 373 3.44 -13.89 17.06
C VAL A 373 2.80 -12.74 16.28
N MET A 374 2.50 -12.94 15.00
CA MET A 374 1.82 -11.92 14.20
C MET A 374 0.40 -11.65 14.67
N ALA A 375 -0.32 -12.68 15.12
CA ALA A 375 -1.61 -12.50 15.78
C ALA A 375 -1.50 -11.63 17.04
N GLY A 376 -0.48 -11.88 17.86
CA GLY A 376 -0.18 -11.10 19.07
C GLY A 376 0.19 -9.64 18.77
N VAL A 377 0.96 -9.39 17.71
CA VAL A 377 1.27 -8.02 17.24
C VAL A 377 0.00 -7.29 16.82
N ALA A 378 -0.83 -7.92 15.98
CA ALA A 378 -2.11 -7.33 15.57
C ALA A 378 -3.04 -7.06 16.77
N GLN A 379 -3.08 -7.99 17.73
CA GLN A 379 -3.84 -7.84 18.97
C GLN A 379 -3.30 -6.71 19.86
N TRP A 380 -1.98 -6.57 19.98
CA TRP A 380 -1.37 -5.44 20.68
C TRP A 380 -1.74 -4.13 20.01
N MET A 381 -1.66 -4.05 18.68
CA MET A 381 -2.04 -2.84 17.94
C MET A 381 -3.49 -2.43 18.24
N LEU A 382 -4.41 -3.40 18.26
CA LEU A 382 -5.83 -3.18 18.56
C LEU A 382 -6.08 -2.71 20.00
N THR A 383 -5.44 -3.35 20.99
CA THR A 383 -5.85 -3.20 22.40
C THR A 383 -4.99 -2.23 23.20
N ILE A 384 -3.70 -2.13 22.89
CA ILE A 384 -2.71 -1.37 23.66
C ILE A 384 -2.06 -0.30 22.79
N GLY A 385 -1.86 -0.60 21.50
CA GLY A 385 -1.18 0.24 20.55
C GLY A 385 -1.99 1.45 20.07
N GLY A 386 -3.26 1.60 20.46
CA GLY A 386 -4.06 2.74 20.02
C GLY A 386 -4.34 2.77 18.51
N TYR A 387 -4.29 1.61 17.85
CA TYR A 387 -4.75 1.41 16.46
C TYR A 387 -6.13 0.73 16.40
N GLY A 388 -6.71 0.32 17.53
CA GLY A 388 -8.02 -0.31 17.54
C GLY A 388 -9.11 0.71 17.79
N LEU A 389 -10.20 0.57 17.03
CA LEU A 389 -11.51 0.97 17.49
C LEU A 389 -12.23 -0.22 18.11
N GLN A 390 -13.17 0.07 19.02
CA GLN A 390 -14.19 -0.94 19.34
C GLN A 390 -15.00 -1.21 18.08
N VAL A 391 -15.46 -2.44 17.91
CA VAL A 391 -16.23 -2.84 16.72
C VAL A 391 -17.48 -1.97 16.60
N GLU A 392 -18.11 -1.62 17.72
CA GLU A 392 -19.28 -0.74 17.82
C GLU A 392 -19.00 0.72 17.40
N ASP A 393 -17.74 1.16 17.44
CA ASP A 393 -17.33 2.51 17.04
C ASP A 393 -17.00 2.61 15.55
N TYR A 394 -17.13 1.51 14.80
CA TYR A 394 -16.98 1.55 13.35
C TYR A 394 -18.01 2.50 12.74
N LYS A 395 -17.56 3.37 11.83
CA LYS A 395 -18.40 4.42 11.20
C LYS A 395 -19.70 3.88 10.61
N TYR A 396 -19.68 2.66 10.10
CA TYR A 396 -20.82 1.97 9.51
C TYR A 396 -21.11 0.66 10.24
N TYR A 397 -20.98 0.66 11.57
CA TYR A 397 -21.23 -0.51 12.40
C TYR A 397 -22.65 -1.04 12.17
N ASP A 398 -22.75 -2.32 11.88
CA ASP A 398 -23.97 -3.09 11.92
C ASP A 398 -23.69 -4.45 12.57
N PRO A 399 -24.34 -4.81 13.68
CA PRO A 399 -24.09 -6.10 14.35
C PRO A 399 -24.26 -7.30 13.41
N ARG A 400 -25.11 -7.20 12.38
CA ARG A 400 -25.31 -8.26 11.38
C ARG A 400 -24.08 -8.50 10.50
N ILE A 401 -23.17 -7.55 10.39
CA ILE A 401 -21.92 -7.74 9.64
C ILE A 401 -20.77 -7.85 10.62
N ASP A 402 -20.62 -6.86 11.49
CA ASP A 402 -19.38 -6.68 12.21
C ASP A 402 -19.25 -7.68 13.37
N ASP A 403 -20.35 -8.04 14.06
CA ASP A 403 -20.28 -9.07 15.11
C ASP A 403 -19.96 -10.44 14.50
N LEU A 404 -20.61 -10.82 13.40
CA LEU A 404 -20.38 -12.11 12.75
C LEU A 404 -18.92 -12.29 12.30
N PHE A 405 -18.38 -11.34 11.54
CA PHE A 405 -17.03 -11.48 10.98
C PHE A 405 -15.94 -11.16 11.98
N PHE A 406 -16.09 -10.09 12.74
CA PHE A 406 -14.98 -9.55 13.51
C PHE A 406 -15.04 -9.89 14.99
N ASN A 407 -16.22 -10.11 15.57
CA ASN A 407 -16.33 -10.69 16.92
C ASN A 407 -16.32 -12.22 16.91
N PHE A 408 -16.99 -12.90 15.97
CA PHE A 408 -17.17 -14.36 16.06
C PHE A 408 -16.16 -15.15 15.22
N LEU A 409 -16.10 -14.89 13.91
CA LEU A 409 -15.17 -15.60 13.01
C LEU A 409 -13.71 -15.25 13.31
N TRP A 410 -13.36 -13.96 13.18
CA TRP A 410 -12.02 -13.42 13.42
C TRP A 410 -11.86 -12.72 14.77
N GLY A 411 -12.80 -12.97 15.70
CA GLY A 411 -12.61 -12.56 17.07
C GLY A 411 -11.25 -12.99 17.60
N SER A 412 -10.62 -12.15 18.41
CA SER A 412 -9.28 -12.37 18.95
C SER A 412 -9.16 -12.11 20.45
N LYS A 413 -10.27 -12.13 21.21
CA LYS A 413 -10.25 -11.92 22.67
C LYS A 413 -9.38 -12.93 23.44
N ASP A 414 -9.12 -14.09 22.85
CA ASP A 414 -8.23 -15.15 23.35
C ASP A 414 -6.76 -14.97 22.95
N VAL A 415 -6.45 -14.05 22.04
CA VAL A 415 -5.07 -13.76 21.62
C VAL A 415 -4.41 -12.86 22.66
N SER A 416 -3.20 -13.23 23.10
CA SER A 416 -2.41 -12.38 23.99
C SER A 416 -1.70 -11.28 23.18
N PRO A 417 -1.81 -9.99 23.58
CA PRO A 417 -1.13 -8.92 22.87
C PRO A 417 0.39 -9.00 23.06
N LEU A 418 1.13 -8.81 21.97
CA LEU A 418 2.60 -8.81 21.95
C LEU A 418 3.11 -7.46 21.41
N SER A 419 3.87 -6.71 22.21
CA SER A 419 4.44 -5.44 21.76
C SER A 419 5.49 -5.65 20.65
N PRO A 420 5.83 -4.62 19.86
CA PRO A 420 6.87 -4.72 18.84
C PRO A 420 8.20 -5.27 19.36
N GLU A 421 8.62 -4.85 20.55
CA GLU A 421 9.85 -5.32 21.21
C GLU A 421 9.73 -6.79 21.64
N ALA A 422 8.60 -7.18 22.22
CA ALA A 422 8.38 -8.56 22.66
C ALA A 422 8.22 -9.53 21.47
N ALA A 423 7.86 -9.01 20.30
CA ALA A 423 7.81 -9.72 19.03
C ALA A 423 9.13 -9.70 18.25
N ASP A 424 10.19 -9.08 18.80
CA ASP A 424 11.50 -8.91 18.14
C ASP A 424 11.39 -8.27 16.75
N LEU A 425 10.47 -7.30 16.60
CA LEU A 425 10.34 -6.56 15.35
C LEU A 425 11.59 -5.70 15.13
N PRO A 426 12.10 -5.60 13.88
CA PRO A 426 13.26 -4.76 13.60
C PRO A 426 12.86 -3.28 13.53
N LEU A 427 13.78 -2.37 13.81
CA LEU A 427 13.54 -0.93 13.62
C LEU A 427 13.48 -0.52 12.15
N THR A 428 14.04 -1.34 11.26
CA THR A 428 13.93 -1.18 9.81
C THR A 428 13.20 -2.37 9.22
N TYR A 429 12.21 -2.11 8.36
CA TYR A 429 11.46 -3.16 7.68
C TYR A 429 11.33 -2.86 6.19
N LYS A 430 11.58 -3.86 5.35
CA LYS A 430 11.28 -3.81 3.91
C LYS A 430 9.84 -4.28 3.72
N LEU A 431 8.94 -3.33 3.52
CA LEU A 431 7.56 -3.57 3.10
C LEU A 431 7.52 -3.88 1.60
N GLY A 432 6.32 -4.24 1.13
CA GLY A 432 6.13 -4.64 -0.25
C GLY A 432 6.50 -3.54 -1.25
N LEU A 433 6.81 -3.94 -2.49
CA LEU A 433 7.17 -3.06 -3.61
C LEU A 433 8.43 -2.21 -3.38
N GLY A 434 9.32 -2.66 -2.50
CA GLY A 434 10.61 -2.00 -2.26
C GLY A 434 10.54 -0.78 -1.34
N GLU A 435 9.47 -0.64 -0.56
CA GLU A 435 9.41 0.36 0.51
C GLU A 435 10.27 -0.08 1.70
N ILE A 436 11.23 0.74 2.08
CA ILE A 436 12.09 0.49 3.23
C ILE A 436 11.79 1.57 4.27
N VAL A 437 11.19 1.15 5.38
CA VAL A 437 10.85 2.03 6.50
C VAL A 437 11.89 1.87 7.60
N MET A 438 12.52 2.97 8.01
CA MET A 438 13.52 3.03 9.08
C MET A 438 12.99 3.87 10.25
N LYS A 439 13.09 3.34 11.47
CA LYS A 439 12.71 4.02 12.71
C LYS A 439 13.91 4.14 13.65
N SER A 440 13.95 5.16 14.52
CA SER A 440 14.91 5.17 15.65
C SER A 440 14.41 4.43 16.88
N SER A 441 13.10 4.27 17.04
CA SER A 441 12.49 3.47 18.11
C SER A 441 11.05 3.08 17.74
N PHE A 442 10.39 2.31 18.60
CA PHE A 442 8.94 2.09 18.51
C PHE A 442 8.12 3.17 19.25
N ASN A 443 8.76 4.22 19.78
CA ASN A 443 8.07 5.33 20.43
C ASN A 443 7.21 6.11 19.43
N LYS A 444 5.92 6.28 19.74
CA LYS A 444 4.93 6.88 18.84
C LYS A 444 4.89 8.41 18.89
N GLU A 445 5.74 9.05 19.66
CA GLU A 445 5.77 10.52 19.80
C GLU A 445 7.10 11.09 19.34
N THR A 446 8.21 10.39 19.60
CA THR A 446 9.56 10.94 19.42
C THR A 446 10.41 10.19 18.40
N SER A 447 9.94 9.06 17.85
CA SER A 447 10.72 8.32 16.87
C SER A 447 10.98 9.15 15.61
N THR A 448 12.18 9.03 15.08
CA THR A 448 12.45 9.35 13.67
C THR A 448 11.77 8.28 12.83
N HIS A 449 11.22 8.68 11.70
CA HIS A 449 10.62 7.79 10.72
C HIS A 449 11.06 8.23 9.34
N ILE A 450 11.67 7.32 8.60
CA ILE A 450 12.22 7.57 7.27
C ILE A 450 11.68 6.49 6.35
N ILE A 451 11.19 6.87 5.18
CA ILE A 451 10.93 5.92 4.11
C ILE A 451 11.95 6.16 3.00
N PHE A 452 12.53 5.07 2.49
CA PHE A 452 13.26 5.05 1.23
C PHE A 452 12.51 4.16 0.24
N TRP A 453 12.27 4.65 -0.98
CA TRP A 453 11.51 3.93 -2.00
C TRP A 453 12.43 3.35 -3.08
N ALA A 454 12.57 2.02 -3.05
CA ALA A 454 13.45 1.24 -3.91
C ALA A 454 12.68 0.19 -4.74
N PRO A 455 11.65 0.58 -5.51
CA PRO A 455 10.80 -0.39 -6.20
C PRO A 455 11.57 -1.08 -7.32
N ARG A 456 11.62 -2.40 -7.27
CA ARG A 456 12.17 -3.20 -8.37
C ARG A 456 11.30 -3.09 -9.62
N ILE A 457 9.98 -3.12 -9.43
CA ILE A 457 8.98 -3.16 -10.49
C ILE A 457 8.04 -1.96 -10.36
N TRP A 458 7.71 -1.31 -11.48
CA TRP A 458 6.64 -0.34 -11.54
C TRP A 458 5.31 -1.01 -11.88
N TYR A 459 4.27 -0.73 -11.09
CA TYR A 459 2.97 -1.38 -11.23
C TYR A 459 1.83 -0.39 -11.04
N SER A 460 1.20 0.04 -12.14
CA SER A 460 0.04 0.97 -12.11
C SER A 460 -1.25 0.29 -11.59
N PRO A 461 -2.40 1.00 -11.42
CA PRO A 461 -2.77 2.34 -11.89
C PRO A 461 -2.33 3.53 -11.03
N HIS A 462 -2.06 3.33 -9.75
CA HIS A 462 -1.80 4.42 -8.81
C HIS A 462 -0.34 4.55 -8.37
N ALA A 463 0.60 3.80 -8.95
CA ALA A 463 2.03 3.99 -8.69
C ALA A 463 2.53 5.35 -9.20
N HIS A 464 3.47 5.95 -8.48
CA HIS A 464 4.09 7.24 -8.78
C HIS A 464 5.43 7.08 -9.54
N LEU A 465 5.93 8.17 -10.10
CA LEU A 465 7.26 8.30 -10.71
C LEU A 465 8.28 8.77 -9.66
N ASP A 466 8.45 8.00 -8.59
CA ASP A 466 9.10 8.43 -7.35
C ASP A 466 10.33 7.59 -6.97
N GLN A 467 10.94 6.90 -7.94
CA GLN A 467 12.04 5.96 -7.70
C GLN A 467 13.21 6.64 -7.01
N SER A 468 13.77 5.96 -6.00
CA SER A 468 14.88 6.49 -5.21
C SER A 468 14.49 7.67 -4.29
N SER A 469 13.19 8.01 -4.20
CA SER A 469 12.72 9.04 -3.28
C SER A 469 12.83 8.62 -1.82
N PHE A 470 12.79 9.62 -0.94
CA PHE A 470 12.78 9.41 0.50
C PHE A 470 11.84 10.39 1.20
N THR A 471 11.32 10.02 2.36
CA THR A 471 10.62 10.91 3.29
C THR A 471 11.31 10.88 4.65
N ILE A 472 11.22 11.98 5.40
CA ILE A 472 11.82 12.10 6.74
C ILE A 472 10.84 12.80 7.65
N TYR A 473 10.58 12.17 8.80
CA TYR A 473 9.74 12.68 9.86
C TYR A 473 10.48 12.61 11.21
N LYS A 474 10.47 13.70 11.96
CA LYS A 474 10.91 13.77 13.35
C LYS A 474 10.25 15.00 13.99
N HIS A 475 9.38 14.78 14.98
CA HIS A 475 8.59 15.86 15.60
C HIS A 475 7.79 16.69 14.59
N GLY A 476 7.36 16.05 13.51
CA GLY A 476 6.73 16.67 12.35
C GLY A 476 7.40 16.30 11.03
N SER A 477 6.72 16.54 9.92
CA SER A 477 7.22 16.24 8.58
C SER A 477 8.37 17.18 8.17
N LEU A 478 9.49 16.62 7.72
CA LEU A 478 10.72 17.37 7.36
C LEU A 478 11.09 17.23 5.88
N ALA A 479 11.01 16.02 5.32
CA ALA A 479 11.10 15.77 3.89
C ALA A 479 9.83 15.01 3.46
N LEU A 480 9.07 15.59 2.53
CA LEU A 480 7.73 15.12 2.17
C LEU A 480 7.70 14.37 0.85
N ASP A 481 6.74 13.46 0.74
CA ASP A 481 6.19 13.05 -0.54
C ASP A 481 5.11 14.07 -0.93
N ALA A 482 5.45 15.01 -1.82
CA ALA A 482 4.57 16.14 -2.14
C ALA A 482 3.48 15.74 -3.14
N GLY A 483 2.46 16.58 -3.28
CA GLY A 483 1.37 16.34 -4.23
C GLY A 483 0.53 15.11 -3.87
N ASN A 484 -0.63 15.32 -3.24
CA ASN A 484 -1.49 14.21 -2.81
C ASN A 484 -2.93 14.46 -3.25
N SER A 485 -3.55 13.52 -3.95
CA SER A 485 -4.91 13.72 -4.49
C SER A 485 -6.04 13.52 -3.47
N LYS A 486 -5.75 13.07 -2.23
CA LYS A 486 -6.73 12.62 -1.22
C LYS A 486 -6.89 13.53 0.00
N ASN A 487 -6.00 14.50 0.21
CA ASN A 487 -5.93 15.28 1.47
C ASN A 487 -6.63 16.63 1.46
N ALA A 488 -7.08 17.10 0.29
CA ALA A 488 -7.91 18.28 0.13
C ALA A 488 -8.49 18.28 -1.29
N ASP A 489 -9.54 19.07 -1.52
CA ASP A 489 -10.10 19.32 -2.84
C ASP A 489 -9.12 20.05 -3.79
N ASP A 490 -7.93 20.37 -3.29
CA ASP A 490 -7.18 21.57 -3.68
C ASP A 490 -5.77 21.30 -4.22
N LEU A 491 -5.47 20.03 -4.39
CA LEU A 491 -4.15 19.48 -4.67
C LEU A 491 -4.08 19.04 -6.14
N PRO A 492 -2.89 18.78 -6.72
CA PRO A 492 -2.81 18.26 -8.09
C PRO A 492 -3.71 17.02 -8.22
N ARG A 493 -4.84 17.15 -8.92
CA ARG A 493 -5.82 16.06 -9.02
C ARG A 493 -5.34 15.04 -10.04
N GLY A 494 -5.63 13.76 -9.77
CA GLY A 494 -5.37 12.67 -10.71
C GLY A 494 -3.88 12.41 -10.93
N SER A 495 -3.50 12.12 -12.16
CA SER A 495 -2.13 11.71 -12.53
C SER A 495 -1.06 12.75 -12.21
N ALA A 496 -1.39 14.04 -12.18
CA ALA A 496 -0.41 15.10 -11.92
C ALA A 496 0.31 14.94 -10.57
N SER A 497 -0.36 14.43 -9.53
CA SER A 497 0.26 14.15 -8.22
C SER A 497 1.29 13.02 -8.24
N ARG A 498 1.38 12.27 -9.34
CA ARG A 498 2.23 11.08 -9.49
C ARG A 498 3.53 11.37 -10.22
N GLU A 499 3.72 12.61 -10.65
CA GLU A 499 4.85 13.05 -11.45
C GLU A 499 6.12 13.21 -10.62
N ALA A 500 7.26 12.91 -11.24
CA ALA A 500 8.58 12.89 -10.61
C ALA A 500 8.95 14.17 -9.85
N ILE A 501 8.45 15.32 -10.30
CA ILE A 501 8.70 16.62 -9.69
C ILE A 501 8.19 16.75 -8.26
N PHE A 502 7.25 15.91 -7.83
CA PHE A 502 6.67 15.95 -6.48
C PHE A 502 7.40 15.08 -5.45
N HIS A 503 8.53 14.48 -5.83
CA HIS A 503 9.23 13.52 -4.98
C HIS A 503 10.66 13.98 -4.67
N ASN A 504 11.22 13.51 -3.54
CA ASN A 504 12.59 13.83 -3.12
C ASN A 504 13.63 12.98 -3.89
N ILE A 505 13.70 13.21 -5.20
CA ILE A 505 14.53 12.46 -6.13
C ILE A 505 15.74 13.27 -6.59
N LEU A 506 16.63 12.63 -7.34
CA LEU A 506 17.53 13.34 -8.26
C LEU A 506 16.92 13.22 -9.65
N GLY A 507 16.48 14.33 -10.24
CA GLY A 507 15.87 14.37 -11.56
C GLY A 507 16.84 14.85 -12.65
N LEU A 508 16.61 14.42 -13.89
CA LEU A 508 17.28 14.92 -15.09
C LEU A 508 16.44 15.93 -15.85
N TYR A 509 16.92 17.17 -15.92
CA TYR A 509 16.24 18.25 -16.62
C TYR A 509 16.77 18.43 -18.04
N ASN A 510 15.85 18.30 -19.00
CA ASN A 510 16.01 18.58 -20.41
C ASN A 510 15.14 19.81 -20.78
N PRO A 511 15.75 20.95 -21.14
CA PRO A 511 15.00 22.14 -21.55
C PRO A 511 14.25 21.96 -22.88
N ASP A 512 14.61 20.95 -23.68
CA ASP A 512 14.02 20.69 -24.99
C ASP A 512 12.83 19.72 -24.94
N GLU A 513 12.44 19.24 -23.75
CA GLU A 513 11.26 18.38 -23.59
C GLU A 513 9.96 19.15 -23.84
N PRO A 514 9.04 18.61 -24.67
CA PRO A 514 7.80 19.30 -24.99
C PRO A 514 6.87 19.39 -23.77
N GLU A 515 6.27 20.55 -23.58
CA GLU A 515 5.42 20.89 -22.42
C GLU A 515 4.15 20.01 -22.29
N GLU A 516 3.76 19.32 -23.38
CA GLU A 516 2.58 18.45 -23.47
C GLU A 516 2.90 16.94 -23.37
N ALA A 517 4.15 16.56 -23.11
CA ALA A 517 4.50 15.15 -22.95
C ALA A 517 3.82 14.55 -21.70
N ASP A 518 3.32 13.32 -21.83
CA ASP A 518 2.76 12.50 -20.73
C ASP A 518 3.80 12.17 -19.64
N GLU A 519 5.06 12.59 -19.80
CA GLU A 519 6.19 12.38 -18.88
C GLU A 519 7.06 13.65 -18.87
N PRO A 520 6.69 14.70 -18.12
CA PRO A 520 7.51 15.88 -18.00
C PRO A 520 8.88 15.54 -17.37
N ASN A 521 9.86 16.40 -17.63
CA ASN A 521 11.19 16.48 -17.02
C ASN A 521 11.41 15.67 -15.73
N PHE A 522 12.60 15.08 -15.62
CA PHE A 522 13.16 14.29 -14.51
C PHE A 522 13.26 12.80 -14.74
N MET A 523 12.15 12.07 -14.86
CA MET A 523 12.16 10.63 -15.15
C MET A 523 11.61 10.38 -16.55
N SER A 524 11.79 9.17 -17.06
CA SER A 524 11.23 8.79 -18.35
C SER A 524 11.02 7.29 -18.33
N PHE A 525 9.93 6.85 -17.74
CA PHE A 525 9.48 5.48 -17.90
C PHE A 525 7.94 5.51 -17.91
N SER A 526 7.36 4.91 -18.94
CA SER A 526 5.93 4.66 -19.03
C SER A 526 5.77 3.17 -19.21
N PHE A 527 4.84 2.61 -18.46
CA PHE A 527 4.42 1.24 -18.68
C PHE A 527 2.97 1.20 -19.15
N ARG A 528 2.83 0.88 -20.43
CA ARG A 528 1.58 0.49 -21.07
C ARG A 528 1.57 -1.04 -21.21
N PRO A 529 0.94 -1.79 -20.29
CA PRO A 529 0.95 -3.26 -20.29
C PRO A 529 0.51 -3.83 -21.62
N ASP A 530 1.02 -5.00 -21.96
CA ASP A 530 0.44 -5.78 -23.04
C ASP A 530 -0.92 -6.30 -22.57
N LYS A 531 -1.95 -6.15 -23.40
CA LYS A 531 -3.31 -6.60 -23.09
C LYS A 531 -3.44 -8.13 -23.16
N SER A 532 -2.47 -8.82 -23.75
CA SER A 532 -2.54 -10.24 -24.06
C SER A 532 -1.83 -11.15 -23.04
N ALA A 533 -1.11 -10.58 -22.08
CA ALA A 533 -0.25 -11.34 -21.18
C ALA A 533 -0.95 -11.78 -19.87
N GLU A 534 -0.62 -12.99 -19.39
CA GLU A 534 -1.11 -13.53 -18.12
C GLU A 534 -0.41 -12.88 -16.91
N TYR A 535 -1.05 -11.92 -16.26
CA TYR A 535 -0.75 -11.52 -14.87
C TYR A 535 0.75 -11.18 -14.64
N TRP A 536 1.42 -11.83 -13.68
CA TRP A 536 2.85 -11.68 -13.39
C TRP A 536 3.78 -12.41 -14.37
N LYS A 537 3.24 -13.26 -15.27
CA LYS A 537 4.03 -14.01 -16.27
C LYS A 537 4.34 -13.18 -17.52
N ASP A 538 3.79 -11.97 -17.65
CA ASP A 538 4.16 -11.02 -18.69
C ASP A 538 5.68 -10.80 -18.67
N GLU A 539 6.31 -10.87 -19.84
CA GLU A 539 7.74 -10.59 -20.05
C GLU A 539 8.15 -9.22 -19.51
N ALA A 540 7.23 -8.25 -19.48
CA ALA A 540 7.45 -6.93 -18.92
C ALA A 540 7.81 -6.95 -17.41
N PHE A 541 7.29 -7.92 -16.65
CA PHE A 541 7.57 -8.11 -15.23
C PHE A 541 8.69 -9.12 -14.96
N GLN A 542 9.22 -9.79 -15.99
CA GLN A 542 10.38 -10.68 -15.87
C GLN A 542 11.68 -9.88 -15.76
N PRO A 543 12.78 -10.48 -15.23
CA PRO A 543 14.08 -9.83 -15.17
C PRO A 543 14.51 -9.22 -16.52
N GLY A 544 14.85 -7.92 -16.51
CA GLY A 544 15.22 -7.18 -17.72
C GLY A 544 14.02 -6.64 -18.53
N GLY A 545 12.79 -7.03 -18.19
CA GLY A 545 11.56 -6.51 -18.77
C GLY A 545 11.34 -5.03 -18.48
N ARG A 546 10.51 -4.36 -19.29
CA ARG A 546 10.29 -2.90 -19.24
C ARG A 546 9.69 -2.37 -17.94
N SER A 547 9.00 -3.21 -17.15
CA SER A 547 8.49 -2.80 -15.84
C SER A 547 9.53 -2.92 -14.73
N VAL A 548 10.67 -3.57 -14.99
CA VAL A 548 11.81 -3.59 -14.07
C VAL A 548 12.54 -2.25 -14.19
N ILE A 549 12.38 -1.41 -13.18
CA ILE A 549 12.80 0.01 -13.18
C ILE A 549 13.95 0.30 -12.22
N GLY A 550 14.27 -0.63 -11.33
CA GLY A 550 15.41 -0.53 -10.45
C GLY A 550 15.80 -1.86 -9.80
N GLU A 551 16.90 -1.83 -9.06
CA GLU A 551 17.47 -2.98 -8.38
C GLU A 551 18.12 -2.56 -7.06
N LEU A 552 17.69 -3.19 -5.97
CA LEU A 552 18.31 -3.04 -4.65
C LEU A 552 19.61 -3.88 -4.62
N LYS A 553 20.75 -3.23 -4.84
CA LYS A 553 22.08 -3.87 -4.89
C LYS A 553 22.56 -4.28 -3.51
N ALA A 554 22.22 -3.52 -2.49
CA ALA A 554 22.53 -3.81 -1.10
C ALA A 554 21.48 -3.22 -0.16
N PHE A 555 21.18 -3.95 0.91
CA PHE A 555 20.34 -3.50 2.02
C PHE A 555 20.85 -4.14 3.31
N GLU A 556 21.34 -3.32 4.22
CA GLU A 556 21.83 -3.73 5.53
C GLU A 556 21.18 -2.85 6.60
N SER A 557 20.76 -3.49 7.68
CA SER A 557 20.17 -2.81 8.83
C SER A 557 20.79 -3.33 10.12
N GLY A 558 21.09 -2.42 11.04
CA GLY A 558 21.59 -2.73 12.38
C GLY A 558 21.19 -1.65 13.39
N GLU A 559 21.66 -1.82 14.63
CA GLU A 559 21.33 -0.91 15.74
C GLU A 559 21.83 0.52 15.52
N ASP A 560 23.02 0.68 14.92
CA ASP A 560 23.67 1.98 14.75
C ASP A 560 23.43 2.61 13.37
N TYR A 561 23.15 1.81 12.34
CA TYR A 561 22.95 2.32 10.99
C TYR A 561 22.07 1.43 10.12
N ASP A 562 21.56 2.03 9.04
CA ASP A 562 21.14 1.32 7.83
C ASP A 562 21.97 1.76 6.64
N PHE A 563 22.14 0.86 5.68
CA PHE A 563 22.76 1.12 4.40
C PHE A 563 21.90 0.56 3.27
N ILE A 564 21.65 1.39 2.27
CA ILE A 564 20.94 1.03 1.05
C ILE A 564 21.80 1.43 -0.14
N ASP A 565 21.96 0.54 -1.12
CA ASP A 565 22.53 0.82 -2.44
C ASP A 565 21.49 0.43 -3.50
N TYR A 566 20.95 1.43 -4.19
CA TYR A 566 19.85 1.27 -5.12
C TYR A 566 20.24 1.80 -6.52
N ASP A 567 20.23 0.90 -7.50
CA ASP A 567 20.41 1.23 -8.91
C ASP A 567 19.04 1.47 -9.53
N TYR A 568 18.81 2.68 -10.01
CA TYR A 568 17.54 3.10 -10.62
C TYR A 568 17.77 3.65 -12.03
N SER A 569 18.87 3.25 -12.68
CA SER A 569 19.23 3.67 -14.03
C SER A 569 18.09 3.46 -15.02
N ARG A 570 17.32 2.37 -14.86
CA ARG A 570 16.19 2.01 -15.72
C ARG A 570 14.95 2.89 -15.53
N SER A 571 14.90 3.69 -14.47
CA SER A 571 13.88 4.73 -14.26
C SER A 571 14.10 5.97 -15.17
N TYR A 572 15.15 5.96 -15.98
CA TYR A 572 15.39 6.95 -17.03
C TYR A 572 15.31 6.34 -18.43
N THR A 573 14.86 5.10 -18.53
CA THR A 573 14.70 4.37 -19.79
C THR A 573 13.21 4.36 -20.15
N GLY A 574 12.82 5.28 -21.05
CA GLY A 574 11.43 5.46 -21.45
C GLY A 574 11.02 4.51 -22.57
N ASP A 575 9.85 4.77 -23.16
CA ASP A 575 9.51 4.26 -24.51
C ASP A 575 10.39 4.91 -25.61
N GLU A 576 11.28 5.84 -25.23
CA GLU A 576 12.24 6.51 -26.11
C GLU A 576 13.34 5.57 -26.61
N LYS A 577 13.89 5.88 -27.79
CA LYS A 577 15.01 5.10 -28.36
C LYS A 577 16.31 5.24 -27.56
N GLU A 578 16.46 6.29 -26.75
CA GLU A 578 17.67 6.58 -25.98
C GLU A 578 17.31 6.94 -24.52
N SER A 579 18.06 6.39 -23.55
CA SER A 579 17.88 6.65 -22.11
C SER A 579 18.41 8.03 -21.72
N LYS A 580 17.73 8.75 -20.81
CA LYS A 580 18.23 10.03 -20.28
C LYS A 580 19.50 9.87 -19.44
N ALA A 581 19.76 8.66 -18.92
CA ALA A 581 20.95 8.34 -18.13
C ALA A 581 21.63 7.04 -18.62
N ARG A 582 22.97 7.00 -18.58
CA ARG A 582 23.74 5.76 -18.72
C ARG A 582 23.75 4.96 -17.42
N SER A 583 23.82 5.65 -16.29
CA SER A 583 23.72 5.04 -14.96
C SER A 583 23.22 6.04 -13.93
N ALA A 584 22.44 5.57 -12.96
CA ALA A 584 22.00 6.34 -11.80
C ALA A 584 21.88 5.43 -10.57
N VAL A 585 22.68 5.73 -9.54
CA VAL A 585 22.73 4.98 -8.28
C VAL A 585 22.61 5.94 -7.11
N ARG A 586 21.78 5.58 -6.13
CA ARG A 586 21.66 6.27 -4.84
C ARG A 586 22.10 5.35 -3.73
N ARG A 587 23.03 5.83 -2.92
CA ARG A 587 23.40 5.19 -1.66
C ARG A 587 22.90 6.01 -0.51
N PHE A 588 22.20 5.37 0.40
CA PHE A 588 21.52 6.01 1.52
C PHE A 588 22.00 5.36 2.81
N VAL A 589 22.53 6.18 3.72
CA VAL A 589 22.91 5.75 5.07
C VAL A 589 22.12 6.53 6.09
N TYR A 590 21.37 5.84 6.94
CA TYR A 590 20.80 6.42 8.15
C TYR A 590 21.67 6.02 9.33
N LEU A 591 22.24 7.00 10.03
CA LEU A 591 22.96 6.81 11.29
C LEU A 591 21.99 7.05 12.44
N ARG A 592 21.59 5.96 13.09
CA ARG A 592 20.81 6.01 14.34
C ARG A 592 21.65 6.62 15.44
N GLY A 593 20.97 7.22 16.41
CA GLY A 593 21.63 7.86 17.53
C GLY A 593 20.63 8.52 18.46
N PRO A 594 21.13 9.13 19.55
CA PRO A 594 20.28 9.91 20.43
C PRO A 594 19.71 11.12 19.70
N GLU A 595 18.62 11.67 20.24
CA GLU A 595 17.95 12.83 19.68
C GLU A 595 18.92 13.98 19.37
N ASN A 596 18.70 14.67 18.25
CA ASN A 596 19.57 15.71 17.69
C ASN A 596 20.94 15.21 17.21
N ARG A 597 21.24 13.91 17.28
CA ARG A 597 22.48 13.30 16.75
C ARG A 597 22.21 12.16 15.79
N GLU A 598 21.05 12.19 15.14
CA GLU A 598 20.65 11.31 14.05
C GLU A 598 21.02 11.96 12.72
N PHE A 599 21.55 11.17 11.78
CA PHE A 599 22.04 11.70 10.50
C PHE A 599 21.61 10.84 9.32
N VAL A 600 21.33 11.47 8.18
CA VAL A 600 21.16 10.80 6.90
C VAL A 600 22.27 11.26 5.97
N VAL A 601 22.93 10.34 5.29
CA VAL A 601 23.96 10.63 4.29
C VAL A 601 23.53 10.02 2.96
N ILE A 602 23.39 10.85 1.92
CA ILE A 602 23.01 10.41 0.58
C ILE A 602 24.17 10.68 -0.37
N HIS A 603 24.54 9.64 -1.12
CA HIS A 603 25.52 9.71 -2.21
C HIS A 603 24.85 9.29 -3.51
N ASP A 604 24.70 10.24 -4.43
CA ASP A 604 24.18 9.96 -5.78
C ASP A 604 25.32 9.98 -6.80
N LEU A 605 25.36 8.95 -7.66
CA LEU A 605 26.23 8.85 -8.82
C LEU A 605 25.39 8.72 -10.07
N VAL A 606 25.36 9.78 -10.88
CA VAL A 606 24.52 9.87 -12.08
C VAL A 606 25.36 10.29 -13.28
N ASP A 607 25.22 9.52 -14.34
CA ASP A 607 25.92 9.74 -15.59
C ASP A 607 24.92 10.02 -16.71
N SER A 608 24.87 11.28 -17.10
CA SER A 608 23.92 11.84 -18.05
C SER A 608 24.48 13.14 -18.62
N GLN A 609 24.01 13.56 -19.79
CA GLN A 609 24.29 14.87 -20.36
C GLN A 609 23.37 15.98 -19.84
N PHE A 610 22.23 15.62 -19.25
CA PHE A 610 21.22 16.57 -18.79
C PHE A 610 21.59 17.21 -17.45
N GLU A 611 21.01 18.37 -17.15
CA GLU A 611 21.18 19.02 -15.84
C GLU A 611 20.59 18.11 -14.74
N LYS A 612 21.30 17.97 -13.62
CA LYS A 612 20.84 17.19 -12.47
C LYS A 612 20.20 18.15 -11.47
N ARG A 613 19.03 17.78 -10.96
CA ARG A 613 18.33 18.52 -9.91
C ARG A 613 18.00 17.59 -8.77
N TRP A 614 18.68 17.77 -7.64
CA TRP A 614 18.36 17.07 -6.40
C TRP A 614 17.24 17.83 -5.67
N LEU A 615 16.10 17.18 -5.45
CA LEU A 615 14.87 17.81 -4.98
C LEU A 615 14.63 17.51 -3.49
N LEU A 616 14.14 18.52 -2.76
CA LEU A 616 13.69 18.39 -1.38
C LEU A 616 12.40 19.18 -1.16
N HIS A 617 11.30 18.47 -0.94
CA HIS A 617 9.98 19.02 -0.64
C HIS A 617 9.77 19.20 0.86
N THR A 618 9.25 20.36 1.24
CA THR A 618 9.06 20.76 2.64
C THR A 618 7.67 21.36 2.85
N ALA A 619 7.15 21.17 4.05
CA ALA A 619 5.85 21.72 4.45
C ALA A 619 5.86 23.25 4.47
N PHE A 620 6.96 23.85 4.95
CA PHE A 620 7.15 25.29 5.12
C PHE A 620 8.42 25.76 4.42
N GLU A 621 8.56 27.08 4.30
CA GLU A 621 9.66 27.71 3.56
C GLU A 621 11.02 27.33 4.16
N PRO A 622 11.91 26.70 3.38
CA PRO A 622 13.26 26.42 3.84
C PRO A 622 14.11 27.70 3.81
N GLN A 623 15.07 27.79 4.73
CA GLN A 623 16.12 28.81 4.68
C GLN A 623 17.34 28.26 3.94
N ILE A 624 17.94 29.08 3.06
CA ILE A 624 19.12 28.71 2.27
C ILE A 624 20.29 29.56 2.75
N ASN A 625 21.33 28.91 3.26
CA ASN A 625 22.54 29.55 3.77
C ASN A 625 23.77 28.91 3.11
N ASN A 626 24.27 29.51 2.04
CA ASN A 626 25.40 28.98 1.25
C ASN A 626 25.14 27.54 0.75
N ASP A 627 25.80 26.57 1.39
CA ASP A 627 25.72 25.13 1.08
C ASP A 627 24.71 24.38 1.96
N GLN A 628 23.92 25.10 2.77
CA GLN A 628 22.95 24.54 3.70
C GLN A 628 21.49 24.89 3.37
N ILE A 629 20.62 23.91 3.56
CA ILE A 629 19.16 24.05 3.54
C ILE A 629 18.67 23.74 4.96
N ILE A 630 17.94 24.67 5.57
CA ILE A 630 17.41 24.56 6.92
C ILE A 630 15.90 24.43 6.84
N VAL A 631 15.38 23.30 7.32
CA VAL A 631 13.95 23.01 7.39
C VAL A 631 13.52 23.02 8.85
N THR A 632 12.47 23.76 9.17
CA THR A 632 11.84 23.78 10.49
C THR A 632 10.36 23.59 10.32
N ASN A 633 9.76 22.70 11.11
CA ASN A 633 8.32 22.49 11.16
C ASN A 633 7.83 22.89 12.55
N ASN A 634 7.01 23.95 12.60
CA ASN A 634 6.41 24.49 13.83
C ASN A 634 4.87 24.48 13.77
N PHE A 635 4.30 23.60 12.95
CA PHE A 635 2.86 23.59 12.68
C PHE A 635 2.03 23.45 13.96
N GLU A 636 1.07 24.37 14.13
CA GLU A 636 0.15 24.47 15.27
C GLU A 636 0.83 24.49 16.66
N ASN A 637 2.13 24.81 16.74
CA ASN A 637 2.95 24.66 17.95
C ASN A 637 2.99 23.22 18.51
N VAL A 638 2.52 22.23 17.74
CA VAL A 638 2.57 20.81 18.08
C VAL A 638 3.80 20.19 17.44
N ALA A 639 4.00 20.45 16.14
CA ALA A 639 5.23 20.06 15.47
C ALA A 639 6.37 20.98 15.91
N HIS A 640 7.56 20.41 16.05
CA HIS A 640 8.78 21.13 16.40
C HIS A 640 10.01 20.42 15.78
N GLY A 641 9.85 19.82 14.61
CA GLY A 641 10.93 19.15 13.89
C GLY A 641 11.93 20.12 13.28
N ARG A 642 13.19 19.69 13.17
CA ARG A 642 14.23 20.41 12.43
C ARG A 642 15.13 19.46 11.65
N MET A 643 15.45 19.86 10.43
CA MET A 643 16.44 19.20 9.58
C MET A 643 17.43 20.24 9.05
N LEU A 644 18.72 19.95 9.21
CA LEU A 644 19.82 20.74 8.68
C LEU A 644 20.51 19.93 7.58
N VAL A 645 20.34 20.32 6.33
CA VAL A 645 20.93 19.66 5.17
C VAL A 645 22.17 20.43 4.73
N LYS A 646 23.30 19.74 4.56
CA LYS A 646 24.53 20.29 4.02
C LYS A 646 24.92 19.55 2.74
N SER A 647 25.08 20.30 1.65
CA SER A 647 25.59 19.77 0.38
C SER A 647 27.12 19.85 0.35
N LEU A 648 27.79 18.71 0.48
CA LEU A 648 29.24 18.61 0.38
C LEU A 648 29.71 18.50 -1.07
N LEU A 649 28.93 17.81 -1.91
CA LEU A 649 29.12 17.73 -3.35
C LEU A 649 27.79 18.02 -4.08
N PRO A 650 27.86 18.61 -5.28
CA PRO A 650 29.09 19.08 -5.96
C PRO A 650 29.63 20.37 -5.31
N ALA A 651 30.90 20.71 -5.60
CA ALA A 651 31.50 21.94 -5.09
C ALA A 651 30.86 23.19 -5.72
N GLN A 652 30.60 23.15 -7.03
CA GLN A 652 29.88 24.18 -7.77
C GLN A 652 28.43 23.74 -7.96
N LYS A 653 27.51 24.52 -7.41
CA LYS A 653 26.07 24.26 -7.38
C LYS A 653 25.30 25.57 -7.28
N GLU A 654 24.08 25.53 -7.77
CA GLU A 654 23.05 26.49 -7.41
C GLU A 654 22.10 25.82 -6.42
N ILE A 655 21.71 26.53 -5.35
CA ILE A 655 20.65 26.09 -4.44
C ILE A 655 19.51 27.10 -4.54
N VAL A 656 18.37 26.65 -5.02
CA VAL A 656 17.15 27.47 -5.14
C VAL A 656 16.03 26.91 -4.30
N LYS A 657 15.04 27.74 -4.00
CA LYS A 657 13.76 27.33 -3.45
C LYS A 657 12.61 27.89 -4.29
N LEU A 658 11.57 27.08 -4.44
CA LEU A 658 10.37 27.35 -5.21
C LEU A 658 9.17 27.00 -4.34
N GLY A 659 8.15 27.84 -4.29
CA GLY A 659 7.00 27.61 -3.43
C GLY A 659 6.40 28.89 -2.87
N GLY A 660 5.53 28.72 -1.88
CA GLY A 660 4.83 29.82 -1.21
C GLY A 660 3.52 30.19 -1.89
N GLU A 661 2.88 31.24 -1.37
CA GLU A 661 1.55 31.67 -1.81
C GLU A 661 1.48 31.85 -3.33
N GLY A 662 0.54 31.16 -3.96
CA GLY A 662 0.38 31.21 -5.41
C GLY A 662 1.42 30.43 -6.21
N GLN A 663 2.39 29.74 -5.59
CA GLN A 663 3.43 28.90 -6.24
C GLN A 663 3.63 27.53 -5.55
N TRP A 664 2.69 27.07 -4.72
CA TRP A 664 2.78 25.80 -3.98
C TRP A 664 3.12 24.58 -4.84
N PHE A 665 2.61 24.54 -6.08
CA PHE A 665 2.84 23.47 -7.03
C PHE A 665 3.26 24.06 -8.38
N VAL A 666 4.55 23.96 -8.65
CA VAL A 666 5.16 24.37 -9.92
C VAL A 666 5.91 23.21 -10.55
N ASP A 667 5.89 23.17 -11.88
CA ASP A 667 6.65 22.21 -12.67
C ASP A 667 8.18 22.48 -12.61
N ALA A 668 8.92 21.77 -13.45
CA ALA A 668 10.38 21.92 -13.56
C ALA A 668 10.82 23.32 -14.02
N ASN A 669 9.95 24.06 -14.72
CA ASN A 669 10.21 25.40 -15.24
C ASN A 669 9.75 26.50 -14.28
N GLY A 670 9.17 26.15 -13.13
CA GLY A 670 8.60 27.11 -12.19
C GLY A 670 7.22 27.62 -12.62
N LYS A 671 6.58 26.98 -13.61
CA LYS A 671 5.23 27.34 -14.06
C LYS A 671 4.20 26.65 -13.18
N LEU A 672 3.13 27.39 -12.89
CA LEU A 672 2.01 26.90 -12.10
C LEU A 672 1.29 25.72 -12.76
N ILE A 673 1.05 24.68 -11.96
CA ILE A 673 0.21 23.56 -12.35
C ILE A 673 -1.25 23.97 -12.19
N ARG A 674 -2.01 23.93 -13.30
CA ARG A 674 -3.34 24.54 -13.42
C ARG A 674 -4.47 23.77 -12.71
N SER A 675 -4.25 22.49 -12.38
CA SER A 675 -5.24 21.63 -11.70
C SER A 675 -5.14 21.74 -10.18
N ARG A 676 -5.52 22.89 -9.62
CA ARG A 676 -5.56 23.13 -8.15
C ARG A 676 -6.93 23.60 -7.69
N GLY A 677 -7.21 23.45 -6.40
CA GLY A 677 -8.34 24.11 -5.70
C GLY A 677 -7.83 25.04 -4.56
N PRO A 678 -8.70 25.60 -3.70
CA PRO A 678 -8.32 26.48 -2.58
C PRO A 678 -7.35 25.89 -1.54
N TYR A 679 -6.18 26.48 -1.36
CA TYR A 679 -5.20 25.98 -0.37
C TYR A 679 -5.60 26.30 1.08
N LEU A 680 -5.66 25.28 1.92
CA LEU A 680 -5.76 25.43 3.38
C LEU A 680 -4.36 25.21 3.99
N ASP A 681 -4.01 25.95 5.04
CA ASP A 681 -2.74 25.79 5.78
C ASP A 681 -2.47 24.34 6.21
N TRP A 682 -3.56 23.60 6.46
CA TRP A 682 -3.54 22.17 6.75
C TRP A 682 -2.95 21.31 5.62
N GLY A 683 -3.25 21.65 4.36
CA GLY A 683 -2.72 20.95 3.19
C GLY A 683 -1.20 21.03 3.11
N ALA A 684 -0.61 22.17 3.50
CA ALA A 684 0.83 22.40 3.47
C ALA A 684 1.63 21.37 4.26
N TYR A 685 1.14 21.02 5.45
CA TYR A 685 1.79 20.06 6.32
C TYR A 685 1.94 18.69 5.66
N TRP A 686 0.99 18.30 4.80
CA TRP A 686 0.89 16.97 4.21
C TRP A 686 1.37 16.89 2.77
N THR A 687 1.21 17.95 1.99
CA THR A 687 1.48 17.92 0.54
C THR A 687 2.67 18.76 0.13
N GLY A 688 3.27 19.47 1.07
CA GLY A 688 4.32 20.44 0.79
C GLY A 688 3.76 21.77 0.28
N SER A 689 4.52 22.82 0.55
CA SER A 689 4.29 24.17 0.02
C SER A 689 5.54 24.78 -0.63
N TRP A 690 6.68 24.10 -0.46
CA TRP A 690 7.98 24.48 -0.99
C TRP A 690 8.79 23.27 -1.45
N ARG A 691 9.66 23.53 -2.42
CA ARG A 691 10.69 22.63 -2.92
C ARG A 691 12.02 23.38 -2.98
N ALA A 692 13.05 22.84 -2.35
CA ALA A 692 14.43 23.23 -2.58
C ALA A 692 15.06 22.35 -3.65
N GLU A 693 15.95 22.91 -4.47
CA GLU A 693 16.67 22.19 -5.50
C GLU A 693 18.17 22.49 -5.41
N ILE A 694 19.00 21.45 -5.50
CA ILE A 694 20.45 21.58 -5.73
C ILE A 694 20.73 21.23 -7.19
N ARG A 695 21.13 22.23 -7.97
CA ARG A 695 21.27 22.14 -9.43
C ARG A 695 22.73 22.17 -9.85
N THR A 696 23.09 21.29 -10.78
CA THR A 696 24.43 21.25 -11.38
C THR A 696 24.47 20.38 -12.65
N GLN A 697 25.58 20.47 -13.39
CA GLN A 697 25.93 19.51 -14.43
C GLN A 697 26.74 18.31 -13.89
N ALA A 698 27.32 18.44 -12.70
CA ALA A 698 28.16 17.38 -12.13
C ALA A 698 27.34 16.12 -11.80
N GLY A 699 27.97 14.96 -11.97
CA GLY A 699 27.34 13.64 -11.78
C GLY A 699 27.44 13.05 -10.38
N GLU A 700 27.99 13.80 -9.40
CA GLU A 700 28.18 13.29 -8.04
C GLU A 700 27.60 14.27 -7.01
N TYR A 701 26.70 13.77 -6.17
CA TYR A 701 26.13 14.49 -5.04
C TYR A 701 26.47 13.79 -3.74
N LEU A 702 26.74 14.58 -2.71
CA LEU A 702 26.92 14.09 -1.35
C LEU A 702 26.25 15.07 -0.40
N THR A 703 25.16 14.64 0.22
CA THR A 703 24.41 15.44 1.20
C THR A 703 24.45 14.76 2.56
N VAL A 704 24.55 15.58 3.61
CA VAL A 704 24.46 15.14 5.00
C VAL A 704 23.32 15.92 5.65
N MET A 705 22.38 15.20 6.25
CA MET A 705 21.25 15.77 6.97
C MET A 705 21.38 15.44 8.44
N GLN A 706 21.23 16.43 9.31
CA GLN A 706 21.07 16.23 10.74
C GLN A 706 19.62 16.49 11.13
N ILE A 707 19.04 15.57 11.88
CA ILE A 707 17.61 15.57 12.20
C ILE A 707 17.43 15.69 13.72
N GLY A 708 16.44 16.47 14.16
CA GLY A 708 16.18 16.66 15.58
C GLY A 708 15.03 17.59 15.91
N ASP A 709 15.05 18.10 17.13
CA ASP A 709 14.08 19.03 17.71
C ASP A 709 14.53 20.48 17.47
N SER A 710 13.66 21.30 16.88
CA SER A 710 13.92 22.72 16.58
C SER A 710 14.16 23.58 17.80
N ARG A 711 13.76 23.11 19.00
CA ARG A 711 14.00 23.79 20.29
C ARG A 711 15.45 23.65 20.75
N VAL A 712 16.14 22.60 20.32
CA VAL A 712 17.53 22.28 20.75
C VAL A 712 18.51 22.37 19.58
N LEU A 713 18.18 21.78 18.43
CA LEU A 713 19.02 21.73 17.24
C LEU A 713 19.03 23.08 16.51
N GLN A 714 19.85 24.03 16.98
CA GLN A 714 19.97 25.35 16.36
C GLN A 714 20.98 25.42 15.21
N SER A 715 22.02 24.59 15.26
CA SER A 715 23.11 24.58 14.29
C SER A 715 23.61 23.16 14.04
N MET A 716 24.22 22.96 12.87
CA MET A 716 24.67 21.64 12.47
C MET A 716 25.92 21.25 13.26
N SER A 717 25.97 20.00 13.71
CA SER A 717 27.19 19.37 14.20
C SER A 717 28.30 19.52 13.15
N PRO A 718 29.59 19.54 13.56
CA PRO A 718 30.68 19.61 12.60
C PRO A 718 30.59 18.51 11.53
N VAL A 719 30.53 18.91 10.27
CA VAL A 719 30.54 18.00 9.11
C VAL A 719 31.61 18.47 8.13
N MET A 720 32.57 17.58 7.89
CA MET A 720 33.69 17.80 6.98
C MET A 720 33.62 16.80 5.82
N LYS A 721 33.79 17.30 4.59
CA LYS A 721 33.88 16.46 3.40
C LYS A 721 35.17 15.62 3.44
N ILE A 722 35.03 14.35 3.12
CA ILE A 722 36.13 13.43 2.82
C ILE A 722 36.05 13.14 1.32
N GLU A 723 37.15 13.36 0.60
CA GLU A 723 37.20 13.11 -0.83
C GLU A 723 38.58 12.63 -1.24
N SER A 724 38.62 11.63 -2.12
CA SER A 724 39.83 11.16 -2.79
C SER A 724 39.51 10.79 -4.25
N ALA A 725 40.51 10.23 -4.94
CA ALA A 725 40.30 9.67 -6.27
C ALA A 725 39.36 8.45 -6.27
N THR A 726 39.26 7.72 -5.15
CA THR A 726 38.52 6.45 -5.06
C THR A 726 37.17 6.56 -4.36
N CYS A 727 36.99 7.55 -3.49
CA CYS A 727 35.81 7.64 -2.64
C CYS A 727 35.42 9.07 -2.27
N SER A 728 34.18 9.21 -1.82
CA SER A 728 33.60 10.42 -1.24
C SER A 728 32.88 10.07 0.05
N GLY A 729 32.80 11.01 0.98
CA GLY A 729 32.11 10.78 2.25
C GLY A 729 32.21 11.96 3.20
N ALA A 730 31.89 11.72 4.47
CA ALA A 730 31.85 12.75 5.48
C ALA A 730 32.40 12.26 6.81
N LEU A 731 33.19 13.10 7.48
CA LEU A 731 33.44 13.03 8.92
C LEU A 731 32.38 13.89 9.60
N ILE A 732 31.52 13.23 10.36
CA ILE A 732 30.37 13.78 11.07
C ILE A 732 30.73 13.80 12.56
N ASP A 733 30.38 14.90 13.23
CA ASP A 733 30.51 15.16 14.67
C ASP A 733 31.84 14.76 15.32
N ASN A 734 32.89 14.72 14.50
CA ASN A 734 34.24 14.23 14.81
C ASN A 734 34.30 12.77 15.28
N ARG A 735 33.21 11.99 15.20
CA ARG A 735 33.11 10.63 15.77
C ARG A 735 32.53 9.61 14.80
N ARG A 736 31.96 10.02 13.68
CA ARG A 736 31.37 9.10 12.70
C ARG A 736 31.87 9.40 11.30
N VAL A 737 32.21 8.37 10.55
CA VAL A 737 32.66 8.45 9.17
C VAL A 737 31.74 7.61 8.32
N VAL A 738 31.20 8.22 7.26
CA VAL A 738 30.49 7.50 6.19
C VAL A 738 31.24 7.71 4.89
N ILE A 739 31.63 6.63 4.22
CA ILE A 739 32.36 6.66 2.94
C ILE A 739 31.64 5.82 1.90
N PHE A 740 31.65 6.28 0.65
CA PHE A 740 31.17 5.56 -0.52
C PHE A 740 32.23 5.57 -1.61
N ASN A 741 32.33 4.49 -2.37
CA ASN A 741 33.20 4.45 -3.53
C ASN A 741 32.64 5.29 -4.70
N LYS A 742 33.51 5.78 -5.59
CA LYS A 742 33.13 6.62 -6.75
C LYS A 742 32.73 5.82 -8.02
N LYS A 743 32.44 4.53 -7.89
CA LYS A 743 31.99 3.65 -9.00
C LYS A 743 30.57 3.17 -8.73
N THR A 744 29.89 2.69 -9.77
CA THR A 744 28.57 2.03 -9.63
C THR A 744 28.70 0.58 -9.19
N THR A 745 29.91 0.01 -9.25
CA THR A 745 30.21 -1.36 -8.85
C THR A 745 31.04 -1.42 -7.58
N ALA A 746 30.91 -2.53 -6.84
CA ALA A 746 31.66 -2.77 -5.62
C ALA A 746 33.17 -2.71 -5.84
N GLN A 747 33.90 -2.08 -4.92
CA GLN A 747 35.35 -1.92 -5.00
C GLN A 747 36.07 -2.77 -3.95
N SER A 748 37.25 -3.29 -4.29
CA SER A 748 38.10 -4.05 -3.35
C SER A 748 39.21 -3.21 -2.70
N THR A 749 39.33 -1.94 -3.10
CA THR A 749 40.32 -1.01 -2.55
C THR A 749 39.75 0.40 -2.44
N LEU A 750 40.08 1.12 -1.37
CA LEU A 750 39.84 2.55 -1.26
C LEU A 750 40.89 3.24 -0.38
N SER A 751 40.99 4.56 -0.49
CA SER A 751 41.79 5.35 0.45
C SER A 751 41.14 6.69 0.79
N TYR A 752 41.26 7.10 2.05
CA TYR A 752 40.73 8.36 2.54
C TYR A 752 41.55 8.89 3.71
N GLN A 753 41.38 10.17 4.01
CA GLN A 753 42.05 10.82 5.12
C GLN A 753 41.03 11.54 6.00
N ILE A 754 41.24 11.47 7.30
CA ILE A 754 40.47 12.22 8.29
C ILE A 754 41.40 12.94 9.26
N ASN A 755 40.85 13.88 10.02
CA ASN A 755 41.51 14.48 11.18
C ASN A 755 40.54 14.45 12.36
N SER A 756 40.82 13.61 13.36
CA SER A 756 40.05 13.57 14.60
C SER A 756 40.90 13.09 15.78
N THR A 757 40.67 13.70 16.94
CA THR A 757 41.27 13.28 18.21
C THR A 757 40.35 12.36 19.03
N GLN A 758 39.12 12.12 18.54
CA GLN A 758 38.13 11.26 19.21
C GLN A 758 38.18 9.83 18.68
N SER A 759 37.53 8.89 19.37
CA SER A 759 37.20 7.60 18.77
C SER A 759 36.18 7.80 17.65
N VAL A 760 36.42 7.16 16.50
CA VAL A 760 35.64 7.31 15.27
C VAL A 760 35.09 5.95 14.83
N ALA A 761 33.77 5.87 14.67
CA ALA A 761 33.10 4.75 14.02
C ALA A 761 33.06 4.99 12.50
N HIS A 762 33.42 3.97 11.73
CA HIS A 762 33.49 3.99 10.28
C HIS A 762 32.40 3.09 9.69
N VAL A 763 31.67 3.61 8.70
CA VAL A 763 30.75 2.86 7.84
C VAL A 763 31.14 3.14 6.40
N ILE A 764 31.57 2.11 5.68
CA ILE A 764 32.09 2.25 4.31
C ILE A 764 31.28 1.35 3.38
N GLY A 765 30.50 1.98 2.50
CA GLY A 765 29.60 1.31 1.56
C GLY A 765 30.19 1.08 0.17
N GLY A 766 29.67 0.06 -0.50
CA GLY A 766 30.03 -0.31 -1.87
C GLY A 766 31.41 -0.96 -1.99
N MET A 767 31.76 -1.76 -0.98
CA MET A 767 32.93 -2.64 -0.99
C MET A 767 32.57 -4.02 -1.55
N THR A 768 33.56 -4.79 -1.99
CA THR A 768 33.33 -6.20 -2.36
C THR A 768 32.75 -6.97 -1.17
N PRO A 769 31.56 -7.59 -1.29
CA PRO A 769 30.94 -8.34 -0.19
C PRO A 769 31.76 -9.52 0.31
N ASN A 770 31.52 -9.94 1.56
CA ASN A 770 32.09 -11.15 2.20
C ASN A 770 33.63 -11.28 2.11
N THR A 771 34.35 -10.18 2.02
CA THR A 771 35.79 -10.14 1.73
C THR A 771 36.56 -9.54 2.91
N PHE A 772 37.65 -10.18 3.32
CA PHE A 772 38.57 -9.63 4.32
C PHE A 772 39.36 -8.46 3.73
N MET A 773 39.23 -7.30 4.36
CA MET A 773 39.90 -6.07 3.98
C MET A 773 40.98 -5.74 5.01
N LYS A 774 42.22 -5.66 4.55
CA LYS A 774 43.35 -5.14 5.31
C LYS A 774 43.27 -3.62 5.31
N ILE A 775 43.24 -3.07 6.51
CA ILE A 775 43.22 -1.64 6.78
C ILE A 775 44.63 -1.25 7.23
N ARG A 776 45.23 -0.31 6.52
CA ARG A 776 46.49 0.34 6.91
C ARG A 776 46.21 1.74 7.41
N LYS A 777 46.90 2.12 8.49
CA LYS A 777 46.84 3.42 9.13
C LYS A 777 48.19 4.11 8.92
N ASN A 778 48.22 5.18 8.14
CA ASN A 778 49.45 5.86 7.72
C ASN A 778 50.49 4.89 7.10
N GLY A 779 50.04 3.95 6.27
CA GLY A 779 50.87 2.93 5.61
C GLY A 779 51.20 1.69 6.44
N ALA A 780 51.05 1.76 7.78
CA ALA A 780 51.29 0.63 8.68
C ALA A 780 50.07 -0.30 8.77
N PRO A 781 50.22 -1.64 8.81
CA PRO A 781 49.12 -2.57 9.07
C PRO A 781 48.38 -2.21 10.37
N HIS A 782 47.05 -2.21 10.34
CA HIS A 782 46.24 -1.78 11.48
C HIS A 782 45.13 -2.77 11.85
N LEU A 783 44.21 -3.07 10.92
CA LEU A 783 43.10 -4.01 11.15
C LEU A 783 42.91 -4.93 9.95
N ASN A 784 42.23 -6.05 10.17
CA ASN A 784 41.74 -6.93 9.12
C ASN A 784 40.27 -7.23 9.39
N VAL A 785 39.37 -6.64 8.60
CA VAL A 785 37.92 -6.65 8.87
C VAL A 785 37.21 -7.22 7.66
N LYS A 786 36.26 -8.13 7.90
CA LYS A 786 35.45 -8.72 6.83
C LYS A 786 34.29 -7.78 6.49
N THR A 787 34.09 -7.51 5.20
CA THR A 787 32.86 -6.85 4.75
C THR A 787 31.65 -7.76 4.94
N SER A 788 30.49 -7.14 5.17
CA SER A 788 29.21 -7.85 5.24
C SER A 788 28.83 -8.51 3.91
N SER A 789 27.74 -9.28 3.92
CA SER A 789 27.09 -9.80 2.70
C SER A 789 26.60 -8.70 1.75
N HIS A 790 26.48 -7.46 2.24
CA HIS A 790 26.01 -6.30 1.50
C HIS A 790 27.13 -5.34 1.11
N GLY A 791 28.40 -5.73 1.32
CA GLY A 791 29.53 -4.91 0.91
C GLY A 791 29.74 -3.68 1.78
N VAL A 792 29.34 -3.75 3.05
CA VAL A 792 29.63 -2.72 4.06
C VAL A 792 30.83 -3.15 4.89
N LEU A 793 31.79 -2.24 5.08
CA LEU A 793 32.87 -2.39 6.05
C LEU A 793 32.59 -1.47 7.24
N SER A 794 32.50 -2.03 8.44
CA SER A 794 32.33 -1.26 9.68
C SER A 794 33.41 -1.58 10.71
N PHE A 795 33.96 -0.55 11.34
CA PHE A 795 34.95 -0.67 12.42
C PHE A 795 35.06 0.63 13.22
N THR A 796 35.69 0.59 14.38
CA THR A 796 36.02 1.78 15.19
C THR A 796 37.52 1.91 15.35
N ASP A 797 38.06 3.13 15.26
CA ASP A 797 39.47 3.45 15.56
C ASP A 797 39.59 4.79 16.31
N SER A 798 40.71 5.01 16.99
CA SER A 798 41.10 6.30 17.57
C SER A 798 42.21 6.93 16.73
N PRO A 799 41.92 7.88 15.82
CA PRO A 799 42.91 8.39 14.88
C PRO A 799 44.04 9.17 15.57
N GLY A 800 43.73 9.89 16.65
CA GLY A 800 44.71 10.67 17.43
C GLY A 800 45.27 11.89 16.69
N GLY A 801 44.59 12.35 15.63
CA GLY A 801 45.03 13.42 14.74
C GLY A 801 44.71 13.12 13.29
N SER A 802 45.58 13.61 12.38
CA SER A 802 45.43 13.37 10.95
C SER A 802 45.92 11.98 10.57
N VAL A 803 45.06 11.20 9.91
CA VAL A 803 45.32 9.80 9.56
C VAL A 803 44.82 9.51 8.16
N LYS A 804 45.67 8.87 7.35
CA LYS A 804 45.30 8.24 6.09
C LYS A 804 44.96 6.76 6.34
N TYR A 805 43.79 6.34 5.89
CA TYR A 805 43.39 4.94 5.82
C TYR A 805 43.54 4.44 4.38
N GLU A 806 44.15 3.27 4.24
CA GLU A 806 44.26 2.54 2.98
C GLU A 806 43.66 1.16 3.19
N ILE A 807 42.63 0.84 2.40
CA ILE A 807 41.84 -0.38 2.53
C ILE A 807 42.06 -1.18 1.26
N GLY A 808 42.37 -2.46 1.41
CA GLY A 808 42.55 -3.37 0.29
C GLY A 808 42.58 -4.83 0.71
N VAL A 809 42.53 -5.74 -0.25
CA VAL A 809 42.63 -7.19 0.01
C VAL A 809 44.07 -7.62 0.34
N ASN A 810 45.07 -6.82 -0.09
CA ASN A 810 46.49 -7.17 -0.08
C ASN A 810 47.34 -6.43 0.95
#